data_AF-A0A952S392-F1
#
_entry.id   AF-A0A952S392-F1
#
_cell.length_a   1.000
_cell.length_b   1.000
_cell.length_c   1.000
_cell.angle_alpha   90.00
_cell.angle_beta   90.00
_cell.angle_gamma   90.00
#
_symmetry.space_group_name_H-M   'P 1'
#
loop_
_entity.id
_entity.type
_entity.pdbx_description
1 polymer ?
#
loop_
_entity_poly.entity_id
_entity_poly.type
_entity_poly.pdbx_seq_one_letter_code
_entity_poly.pdbx_strand_id
1 'polypeptide(L)'
;MKATELQLNRFLAETNTQFVVPVYQRNYDWNLAQCKQLFEDIVRVGSNDKETSHFVGSIVYIHDDVYSVSDIRELSIIDGQQRLTTITLIYVALLALAKKLNDEGLVNRIQETYLINKFAQHEEKLKLRPTEQNDRALKFLLNGAEGNFDAYSKLIDNFNYFKGQITEDNKDIVLKGLNKLIFVQISLERGKDDPQKIFESLNSTGLELSQSDLIRNYILMDLKPKEQARMYENYWSQIEINAQHEETKKNRVSDFIRDFLTLKNRTIPNKDKVYGEFKQKYNSQSVEELENLLSDLKKYSVLYSKFINPHKEPDKEIRRQLQYISRLEITVVFPFLLEVLNDYESNIIDKTGLIEILEVVQSFAWRRFILSLPTHGLNKLFMRLYDDIDHKDYAPSLHRSLLRKTSTQRFPRDKEVIEALRSKDVYSIQSRNKTYFLDRLENFENNEPVQIDNPDITIEHIFPQNPEPKWKAVLGEDEYSLIREKYVNTIANLTLSGNNGKLGNKYFIDKRDMNDEGREQGYKFSRLWLNKHLSSLEKWDIEEIEKRFDLIAERFLKIWKLPEVEIENEVVEYEETNIFDAEEPTFKKLDYAVFFDQRLEVTNVTELFRQVLQSLFELNPEAFFSKDISIRLGLTKNPDDCSSAFPLNDTYFAEIQLDSKSKFERLRYVLTALGLTDELFIKYADESQIV
;
A
#
# COMPACT_ATOMS: atom_id res chain seq x y z
N MET A 1 -17.83 -25.48 -23.66
CA MET A 1 -18.62 -24.40 -23.01
C MET A 1 -20.07 -24.42 -23.49
N LYS A 2 -21.04 -24.50 -22.58
CA LYS A 2 -22.47 -24.30 -22.89
C LYS A 2 -23.01 -23.16 -22.03
N ALA A 3 -23.66 -22.19 -22.69
CA ALA A 3 -24.34 -21.08 -22.03
C ALA A 3 -25.85 -21.24 -22.19
N THR A 4 -26.61 -21.17 -21.11
CA THR A 4 -28.07 -21.35 -21.15
C THR A 4 -28.75 -20.46 -20.11
N GLU A 5 -29.82 -19.78 -20.50
CA GLU A 5 -30.66 -19.04 -19.57
C GLU A 5 -31.49 -20.01 -18.72
N LEU A 6 -31.48 -19.83 -17.40
CA LEU A 6 -32.21 -20.67 -16.47
C LEU A 6 -32.82 -19.83 -15.34
N GLN A 7 -34.00 -20.26 -14.86
CA GLN A 7 -34.59 -19.68 -13.64
C GLN A 7 -33.80 -20.16 -12.41
N LEU A 8 -33.49 -19.23 -11.51
CA LEU A 8 -32.68 -19.48 -10.32
C LEU A 8 -33.27 -20.57 -9.41
N ASN A 9 -34.58 -20.58 -9.22
CA ASN A 9 -35.26 -21.59 -8.44
C ASN A 9 -35.09 -23.00 -9.04
N ARG A 10 -35.13 -23.13 -10.37
CA ARG A 10 -34.94 -24.43 -11.05
C ARG A 10 -33.52 -24.93 -10.89
N PHE A 11 -32.54 -24.03 -11.03
CA PHE A 11 -31.14 -24.35 -10.81
C PHE A 11 -30.89 -24.86 -9.39
N LEU A 12 -31.33 -24.09 -8.39
CA LEU A 12 -31.20 -24.49 -6.99
C LEU A 12 -32.01 -25.74 -6.64
N ALA A 13 -33.10 -26.03 -7.37
CA ALA A 13 -33.95 -27.19 -7.14
C ALA A 13 -33.40 -28.49 -7.75
N GLU A 14 -32.32 -28.48 -8.53
CA GLU A 14 -31.75 -29.69 -9.13
C GLU A 14 -31.46 -30.76 -8.06
N THR A 15 -32.01 -31.96 -8.27
CA THR A 15 -31.86 -33.10 -7.37
C THR A 15 -30.45 -33.68 -7.47
N ASN A 16 -29.90 -34.13 -6.34
CA ASN A 16 -28.57 -34.75 -6.29
C ASN A 16 -27.48 -33.84 -6.86
N THR A 17 -27.62 -32.53 -6.69
CA THR A 17 -26.63 -31.53 -7.10
C THR A 17 -26.13 -30.79 -5.86
N GLN A 18 -24.81 -30.58 -5.77
CA GLN A 18 -24.19 -29.73 -4.76
C GLN A 18 -23.36 -28.65 -5.44
N PHE A 19 -23.60 -27.40 -5.09
CA PHE A 19 -22.81 -26.24 -5.51
C PHE A 19 -21.65 -26.07 -4.53
N VAL A 20 -20.44 -26.28 -5.02
CA VAL A 20 -19.22 -26.21 -4.22
C VAL A 20 -18.51 -24.91 -4.55
N VAL A 21 -18.24 -24.08 -3.54
CA VAL A 21 -17.33 -22.95 -3.65
C VAL A 21 -15.92 -23.46 -3.34
N PRO A 22 -14.98 -23.48 -4.32
CA PRO A 22 -13.64 -23.99 -4.10
C PRO A 22 -12.86 -23.19 -3.06
N VAL A 23 -11.86 -23.83 -2.42
CA VAL A 23 -11.02 -23.22 -1.39
C VAL A 23 -10.27 -21.97 -1.84
N TYR A 24 -10.02 -21.84 -3.16
CA TYR A 24 -9.33 -20.70 -3.76
C TYR A 24 -10.24 -19.52 -4.08
N GLN A 25 -11.56 -19.66 -3.93
CA GLN A 25 -12.46 -18.53 -4.08
C GLN A 25 -12.41 -17.64 -2.83
N ARG A 26 -12.60 -16.32 -3.02
CA ARG A 26 -12.65 -15.40 -1.88
C ARG A 26 -13.88 -15.69 -1.00
N ASN A 27 -13.74 -15.39 0.30
CA ASN A 27 -14.86 -15.43 1.24
C ASN A 27 -16.00 -14.48 0.83
N TYR A 28 -17.12 -14.56 1.57
CA TYR A 28 -18.29 -13.76 1.27
C TYR A 28 -18.01 -12.30 1.64
N ASP A 29 -18.14 -11.40 0.66
CA ASP A 29 -17.65 -10.04 0.77
C ASP A 29 -18.71 -8.98 0.44
N TRP A 30 -19.89 -9.42 -0.05
CA TRP A 30 -21.00 -8.51 -0.33
C TRP A 30 -21.40 -7.69 0.90
N ASN A 31 -21.54 -6.38 0.69
CA ASN A 31 -21.96 -5.45 1.74
C ASN A 31 -23.49 -5.27 1.74
N LEU A 32 -23.99 -4.58 2.76
CA LEU A 32 -25.43 -4.28 2.89
C LEU A 32 -26.01 -3.53 1.69
N ALA A 33 -25.23 -2.70 1.00
CA ALA A 33 -25.72 -1.98 -0.18
C ALA A 33 -26.06 -2.93 -1.33
N GLN A 34 -25.21 -3.92 -1.59
CA GLN A 34 -25.46 -4.96 -2.60
C GLN A 34 -26.62 -5.86 -2.20
N CYS A 35 -26.73 -6.22 -0.92
CA CYS A 35 -27.85 -6.99 -0.39
C CYS A 35 -29.18 -6.23 -0.49
N LYS A 36 -29.18 -4.93 -0.20
CA LYS A 36 -30.35 -4.04 -0.36
C LYS A 36 -30.80 -4.00 -1.81
N GLN A 37 -29.88 -3.71 -2.72
CA GLN A 37 -30.15 -3.67 -4.17
C GLN A 37 -30.83 -4.96 -4.65
N LEU A 38 -30.21 -6.13 -4.37
CA LEU A 38 -30.77 -7.42 -4.79
C LEU A 38 -32.16 -7.67 -4.17
N PHE A 39 -32.36 -7.30 -2.91
CA PHE A 39 -33.65 -7.49 -2.24
C PHE A 39 -34.74 -6.59 -2.82
N GLU A 40 -34.43 -5.32 -3.08
CA GLU A 40 -35.34 -4.37 -3.72
C GLU A 40 -35.73 -4.85 -5.13
N ASP A 41 -34.78 -5.39 -5.89
CA ASP A 41 -35.04 -5.99 -7.20
C ASP A 41 -35.99 -7.19 -7.09
N ILE A 42 -35.78 -8.08 -6.11
CA ILE A 42 -36.67 -9.23 -5.84
C ILE A 42 -38.08 -8.76 -5.48
N VAL A 43 -38.22 -7.79 -4.57
CA VAL A 43 -39.53 -7.29 -4.13
C VAL A 43 -40.25 -6.58 -5.26
N ARG A 44 -39.55 -5.78 -6.08
CA ARG A 44 -40.12 -5.07 -7.23
C ARG A 44 -40.74 -6.04 -8.22
N VAL A 45 -39.97 -7.05 -8.61
CA VAL A 45 -40.36 -8.04 -9.62
C VAL A 45 -41.45 -8.98 -9.06
N GLY A 46 -41.41 -9.28 -7.77
CA GLY A 46 -42.47 -10.02 -7.07
C GLY A 46 -43.80 -9.27 -6.98
N SER A 47 -43.75 -7.95 -6.81
CA SER A 47 -44.94 -7.09 -6.68
C SER A 47 -45.59 -6.75 -8.03
N ASN A 48 -44.84 -6.83 -9.13
CA ASN A 48 -45.32 -6.47 -10.45
C ASN A 48 -45.61 -7.70 -11.32
N ASP A 49 -46.88 -7.99 -11.56
CA ASP A 49 -47.31 -9.13 -12.39
C ASP A 49 -46.98 -8.98 -13.87
N LYS A 50 -46.69 -7.76 -14.33
CA LYS A 50 -46.26 -7.50 -15.71
C LYS A 50 -44.80 -7.85 -15.95
N GLU A 51 -43.98 -7.85 -14.89
CA GLU A 51 -42.59 -8.29 -14.98
C GLU A 51 -42.52 -9.81 -14.87
N THR A 52 -42.15 -10.47 -15.96
CA THR A 52 -42.11 -11.94 -16.06
C THR A 52 -40.77 -12.53 -15.59
N SER A 53 -39.69 -11.75 -15.67
CA SER A 53 -38.36 -12.17 -15.24
C SER A 53 -37.46 -10.99 -14.88
N HIS A 54 -36.41 -11.26 -14.10
CA HIS A 54 -35.36 -10.30 -13.78
C HIS A 54 -33.99 -10.94 -13.84
N PHE A 55 -33.10 -10.35 -14.64
CA PHE A 55 -31.75 -10.86 -14.84
C PHE A 55 -30.81 -10.45 -13.71
N VAL A 56 -30.23 -11.45 -13.04
CA VAL A 56 -29.33 -11.25 -11.88
C VAL A 56 -27.85 -11.54 -12.18
N GLY A 57 -27.52 -11.88 -13.42
CA GLY A 57 -26.14 -12.13 -13.86
C GLY A 57 -25.89 -13.56 -14.35
N SER A 58 -24.63 -13.98 -14.34
CA SER A 58 -24.19 -15.32 -14.76
C SER A 58 -23.70 -16.17 -13.59
N ILE A 59 -23.82 -17.48 -13.70
CA ILE A 59 -23.18 -18.44 -12.79
C ILE A 59 -22.30 -19.35 -13.64
N VAL A 60 -21.01 -19.41 -13.30
CA VAL A 60 -20.03 -20.22 -14.01
C VAL A 60 -19.58 -21.34 -13.10
N TYR A 61 -19.58 -22.58 -13.59
CA TYR A 61 -19.11 -23.71 -12.82
C TYR A 61 -18.37 -24.74 -13.69
N ILE A 62 -17.44 -25.46 -13.07
CA ILE A 62 -16.83 -26.68 -13.62
C ILE A 62 -17.58 -27.88 -13.09
N HIS A 63 -17.76 -28.89 -13.94
CA HIS A 63 -18.11 -30.23 -13.51
C HIS A 63 -17.10 -31.24 -14.09
N ASP A 64 -16.90 -32.34 -13.38
CA ASP A 64 -16.15 -33.48 -13.90
C ASP A 64 -17.13 -34.41 -14.65
N ASP A 65 -16.76 -34.88 -15.85
CA ASP A 65 -17.55 -35.86 -16.63
C ASP A 65 -17.48 -37.29 -16.04
N VAL A 66 -16.62 -37.50 -15.04
CA VAL A 66 -16.48 -38.78 -14.36
C VAL A 66 -17.52 -38.83 -13.26
N TYR A 67 -18.55 -39.68 -13.43
CA TYR A 67 -19.43 -40.09 -12.35
C TYR A 67 -18.58 -40.48 -11.15
N SER A 68 -18.53 -39.60 -10.14
CA SER A 68 -17.89 -39.89 -8.87
C SER A 68 -18.63 -41.07 -8.22
N VAL A 69 -17.96 -41.76 -7.31
CA VAL A 69 -18.54 -42.86 -6.51
C VAL A 69 -19.71 -42.37 -5.62
N SER A 70 -19.91 -41.04 -5.53
CA SER A 70 -21.04 -40.38 -4.86
C SER A 70 -22.24 -40.22 -5.80
N ASP A 71 -23.44 -40.44 -5.28
CA ASP A 71 -24.72 -40.21 -6.00
C ASP A 71 -25.01 -38.71 -6.26
N ILE A 72 -24.12 -37.80 -5.83
CA ILE A 72 -24.28 -36.34 -5.90
C ILE A 72 -23.31 -35.74 -6.90
N ARG A 73 -23.85 -34.97 -7.85
CA ARG A 73 -23.09 -34.17 -8.80
C ARG A 73 -22.57 -32.89 -8.14
N GLU A 74 -21.26 -32.79 -7.95
CA GLU A 74 -20.62 -31.56 -7.50
C GLU A 74 -20.43 -30.59 -8.68
N LEU A 75 -20.91 -29.35 -8.52
CA LEU A 75 -20.71 -28.24 -9.43
C LEU A 75 -19.80 -27.20 -8.76
N SER A 76 -18.55 -27.14 -9.21
CA SER A 76 -17.52 -26.25 -8.67
C SER A 76 -17.70 -24.82 -9.20
N ILE A 77 -18.24 -23.91 -8.38
CA ILE A 77 -18.55 -22.53 -8.73
C ILE A 77 -17.26 -21.70 -8.91
N ILE A 78 -17.09 -21.09 -10.07
CA ILE A 78 -15.97 -20.22 -10.42
C ILE A 78 -16.36 -18.74 -10.41
N ASP A 79 -17.58 -18.42 -10.85
CA ASP A 79 -18.15 -17.07 -10.77
C ASP A 79 -19.62 -17.13 -10.35
N GLY A 80 -20.07 -16.05 -9.70
CA GLY A 80 -21.43 -15.93 -9.15
C GLY A 80 -21.57 -16.43 -7.71
N GLN A 81 -20.48 -16.81 -7.05
CA GLN A 81 -20.49 -17.31 -5.67
C GLN A 81 -21.12 -16.34 -4.66
N GLN A 82 -20.88 -15.03 -4.79
CA GLN A 82 -21.44 -14.01 -3.88
C GLN A 82 -22.96 -13.89 -4.02
N ARG A 83 -23.45 -13.93 -5.27
CA ARG A 83 -24.89 -13.88 -5.59
C ARG A 83 -25.58 -15.14 -5.07
N LEU A 84 -25.02 -16.31 -5.38
CA LEU A 84 -25.54 -17.60 -4.95
C LEU A 84 -25.65 -17.67 -3.42
N THR A 85 -24.59 -17.28 -2.71
CA THR A 85 -24.57 -17.23 -1.24
C THR A 85 -25.64 -16.28 -0.69
N THR A 86 -25.80 -15.09 -1.28
CA THR A 86 -26.80 -14.11 -0.83
C THR A 86 -28.22 -14.62 -1.04
N ILE A 87 -28.49 -15.27 -2.18
CA ILE A 87 -29.77 -15.92 -2.46
C ILE A 87 -30.05 -17.03 -1.44
N THR A 88 -29.05 -17.85 -1.12
CA THR A 88 -29.15 -18.86 -0.06
C THR A 88 -29.51 -18.21 1.27
N LEU A 89 -28.89 -17.08 1.65
CA LEU A 89 -29.23 -16.35 2.87
C LEU A 89 -30.69 -15.87 2.90
N ILE A 90 -31.25 -15.42 1.77
CA ILE A 90 -32.66 -15.04 1.66
C ILE A 90 -33.56 -16.25 1.91
N TYR A 91 -33.25 -17.43 1.35
CA TYR A 91 -33.98 -18.66 1.66
C TYR A 91 -33.85 -19.08 3.12
N VAL A 92 -32.69 -18.90 3.75
CA VAL A 92 -32.50 -19.18 5.19
C VAL A 92 -33.33 -18.21 6.04
N ALA A 93 -33.45 -16.94 5.65
CA ALA A 93 -34.32 -15.98 6.34
C ALA A 93 -35.82 -16.34 6.18
N LEU A 94 -36.25 -16.76 4.98
CA LEU A 94 -37.61 -17.28 4.76
C LEU A 94 -37.87 -18.55 5.58
N LEU A 95 -36.89 -19.46 5.70
CA LEU A 95 -36.99 -20.65 6.54
C LEU A 95 -37.18 -20.27 8.01
N ALA A 96 -36.42 -19.30 8.51
CA ALA A 96 -36.54 -18.82 9.89
C ALA A 96 -37.93 -18.21 10.15
N LEU A 97 -38.48 -17.44 9.20
CA LEU A 97 -39.84 -16.93 9.29
C LEU A 97 -40.88 -18.07 9.25
N ALA A 98 -40.74 -19.03 8.33
CA ALA A 98 -41.67 -20.16 8.22
C ALA A 98 -41.73 -21.00 9.51
N LYS A 99 -40.58 -21.24 10.15
CA LYS A 99 -40.50 -21.87 11.48
C LYS A 99 -41.23 -21.04 12.55
N LYS A 100 -41.04 -19.71 12.56
CA LYS A 100 -41.73 -18.80 13.50
C LYS A 100 -43.25 -18.82 13.32
N LEU A 101 -43.73 -18.98 12.08
CA LEU A 101 -45.15 -19.06 11.74
C LEU A 101 -45.75 -20.47 11.91
N ASN A 102 -44.94 -21.47 12.29
CA ASN A 102 -45.32 -22.89 12.31
C ASN A 102 -45.88 -23.41 10.96
N ASP A 103 -45.38 -22.88 9.85
CA ASP A 103 -45.77 -23.30 8.49
C ASP A 103 -44.89 -24.47 8.03
N GLU A 104 -45.21 -25.67 8.51
CA GLU A 104 -44.50 -26.92 8.18
C GLU A 104 -44.41 -27.18 6.67
N GLY A 105 -45.43 -26.78 5.90
CA GLY A 105 -45.44 -26.93 4.45
C GLY A 105 -44.35 -26.09 3.78
N LEU A 106 -44.26 -24.81 4.18
CA LEU A 106 -43.24 -23.91 3.67
C LEU A 106 -41.83 -24.25 4.17
N VAL A 107 -41.70 -24.69 5.43
CA VAL A 107 -40.42 -25.19 6.00
C VAL A 107 -39.88 -26.33 5.14
N ASN A 108 -40.68 -27.38 4.93
CA ASN A 108 -40.27 -28.54 4.14
C ASN A 108 -39.95 -28.14 2.69
N ARG A 109 -40.76 -27.28 2.08
CA ARG A 109 -40.52 -26.80 0.71
C ARG A 109 -39.18 -26.09 0.59
N ILE A 110 -38.87 -25.14 1.46
CA ILE A 110 -37.62 -24.36 1.38
C ILE A 110 -36.42 -25.24 1.68
N GLN A 111 -36.49 -26.00 2.77
CA GLN A 111 -35.39 -26.81 3.26
C GLN A 111 -35.04 -27.90 2.23
N GLU A 112 -36.00 -28.72 1.84
CA GLU A 112 -35.76 -29.88 0.95
C GLU A 112 -35.50 -29.50 -0.51
N THR A 113 -36.00 -28.34 -0.98
CA THR A 113 -35.81 -27.95 -2.39
C THR A 113 -34.53 -27.15 -2.59
N TYR A 114 -34.22 -26.19 -1.72
CA TYR A 114 -33.22 -25.15 -1.99
C TYR A 114 -32.01 -25.19 -1.07
N LEU A 115 -32.10 -25.79 0.12
CA LEU A 115 -31.05 -25.71 1.13
C LEU A 115 -30.34 -27.04 1.37
N ILE A 116 -31.05 -28.17 1.33
CA ILE A 116 -30.47 -29.49 1.58
C ILE A 116 -30.79 -30.53 0.50
N ASN A 117 -29.87 -31.48 0.32
CA ASN A 117 -30.08 -32.73 -0.41
C ASN A 117 -30.56 -33.80 0.57
N LYS A 118 -31.88 -34.04 0.61
CA LYS A 118 -32.54 -34.91 1.60
C LYS A 118 -31.94 -36.32 1.73
N PHE A 119 -31.53 -36.91 0.61
CA PHE A 119 -31.02 -38.29 0.54
C PHE A 119 -29.49 -38.39 0.62
N ALA A 120 -28.78 -37.26 0.78
CA ALA A 120 -27.33 -37.22 0.88
C ALA A 120 -26.81 -37.72 2.25
N GLN A 121 -25.59 -38.26 2.26
CA GLN A 121 -24.88 -38.58 3.51
C GLN A 121 -24.65 -37.31 4.35
N HIS A 122 -24.50 -37.45 5.67
CA HIS A 122 -24.59 -36.34 6.62
C HIS A 122 -23.61 -35.18 6.33
N GLU A 123 -22.43 -35.49 5.78
CA GLU A 123 -21.39 -34.52 5.42
C GLU A 123 -21.70 -33.72 4.14
N GLU A 124 -22.58 -34.23 3.27
CA GLU A 124 -22.90 -33.65 1.95
C GLU A 124 -24.33 -33.07 1.87
N LYS A 125 -25.02 -32.96 3.01
CA LYS A 125 -26.44 -32.55 3.03
C LYS A 125 -26.69 -31.14 2.52
N LEU A 126 -25.73 -30.22 2.58
CA LEU A 126 -25.96 -28.84 2.14
C LEU A 126 -25.92 -28.74 0.61
N LYS A 127 -26.88 -28.02 0.02
CA LYS A 127 -26.85 -27.71 -1.42
C LYS A 127 -25.74 -26.75 -1.80
N LEU A 128 -25.43 -25.78 -0.95
CA LEU A 128 -24.30 -24.88 -1.12
C LEU A 128 -23.24 -25.24 -0.08
N ARG A 129 -22.06 -25.66 -0.55
CA ARG A 129 -20.85 -25.82 0.27
C ARG A 129 -19.98 -24.58 0.08
N PRO A 130 -20.03 -23.59 0.98
CA PRO A 130 -19.19 -22.39 0.86
C PRO A 130 -17.74 -22.70 1.31
N THR A 131 -16.87 -21.69 1.32
CA THR A 131 -15.53 -21.79 1.93
C THR A 131 -15.62 -22.13 3.42
N GLU A 132 -14.56 -22.69 4.01
CA GLU A 132 -14.57 -23.20 5.39
C GLU A 132 -15.03 -22.16 6.44
N GLN A 133 -14.57 -20.91 6.30
CA GLN A 133 -14.97 -19.82 7.20
C GLN A 133 -16.47 -19.50 7.10
N ASN A 134 -17.00 -19.52 5.88
CA ASN A 134 -18.42 -19.28 5.62
C ASN A 134 -19.29 -20.50 5.97
N ASP A 135 -18.74 -21.71 5.89
CA ASP A 135 -19.45 -22.97 6.18
C ASP A 135 -19.87 -23.05 7.64
N ARG A 136 -18.97 -22.66 8.57
CA ARG A 136 -19.30 -22.53 10.00
C ARG A 136 -20.45 -21.57 10.24
N ALA A 137 -20.42 -20.40 9.59
CA ALA A 137 -21.48 -19.40 9.72
C ALA A 137 -22.80 -19.88 9.11
N LEU A 138 -22.78 -20.49 7.92
CA LEU A 138 -23.98 -21.00 7.25
C LEU A 138 -24.62 -22.14 8.04
N LYS A 139 -23.84 -23.10 8.55
CA LYS A 139 -24.32 -24.18 9.42
C LYS A 139 -24.96 -23.64 10.70
N PHE A 140 -24.34 -22.64 11.34
CA PHE A 140 -24.92 -21.96 12.51
C PHE A 140 -26.30 -21.37 12.19
N LEU A 141 -26.43 -20.67 11.05
CA LEU A 141 -27.71 -20.08 10.63
C LEU A 141 -28.79 -21.14 10.32
N LEU A 142 -28.42 -22.24 9.66
CA LEU A 142 -29.34 -23.33 9.33
C LEU A 142 -29.84 -24.08 10.58
N ASN A 143 -29.00 -24.19 11.60
CA ASN A 143 -29.34 -24.77 12.90
C ASN A 143 -30.16 -23.81 13.79
N GLY A 144 -30.73 -22.74 13.22
CA GLY A 144 -31.62 -21.82 13.93
C GLY A 144 -30.93 -20.64 14.60
N ALA A 145 -29.59 -20.52 14.44
CA ALA A 145 -28.79 -19.49 15.11
C ALA A 145 -28.98 -19.47 16.63
N GLU A 146 -29.09 -20.66 17.24
CA GLU A 146 -29.20 -20.80 18.69
C GLU A 146 -27.82 -20.62 19.35
N GLY A 147 -27.71 -19.65 20.26
CA GLY A 147 -26.47 -19.30 20.96
C GLY A 147 -25.71 -18.11 20.35
N ASN A 148 -24.48 -17.90 20.80
CA ASN A 148 -23.59 -16.87 20.28
C ASN A 148 -22.68 -17.45 19.20
N PHE A 149 -22.46 -16.68 18.12
CA PHE A 149 -21.45 -16.99 17.12
C PHE A 149 -20.21 -16.15 17.43
N ASP A 150 -19.14 -16.81 17.91
CA ASP A 150 -17.96 -16.16 18.50
C ASP A 150 -16.98 -15.54 17.48
N ALA A 151 -17.47 -15.09 16.31
CA ALA A 151 -16.64 -14.47 15.28
C ALA A 151 -17.41 -13.44 14.44
N TYR A 152 -16.72 -12.41 13.96
CA TYR A 152 -17.29 -11.49 12.97
C TYR A 152 -17.56 -12.22 11.65
N SER A 153 -18.77 -12.08 11.11
CA SER A 153 -19.16 -12.71 9.85
C SER A 153 -20.17 -11.84 9.07
N LYS A 154 -19.75 -11.40 7.88
CA LYS A 154 -20.63 -10.68 6.94
C LYS A 154 -21.86 -11.49 6.54
N LEU A 155 -21.76 -12.83 6.49
CA LEU A 155 -22.92 -13.69 6.24
C LEU A 155 -24.00 -13.50 7.30
N ILE A 156 -23.59 -13.40 8.57
CA ILE A 156 -24.52 -13.23 9.70
C ILE A 156 -25.13 -11.83 9.68
N ASP A 157 -24.32 -10.79 9.43
CA ASP A 157 -24.81 -9.42 9.32
C ASP A 157 -25.87 -9.28 8.21
N ASN A 158 -25.58 -9.83 7.01
CA ASN A 158 -26.50 -9.77 5.87
C ASN A 158 -27.73 -10.67 6.08
N PHE A 159 -27.58 -11.83 6.74
CA PHE A 159 -28.72 -12.65 7.16
C PHE A 159 -29.64 -11.87 8.11
N ASN A 160 -29.08 -11.20 9.12
CA ASN A 160 -29.86 -10.41 10.08
C ASN A 160 -30.61 -9.27 9.38
N TYR A 161 -30.01 -8.65 8.38
CA TYR A 161 -30.70 -7.69 7.50
C TYR A 161 -31.91 -8.35 6.81
N PHE A 162 -31.76 -9.46 6.11
CA PHE A 162 -32.89 -10.13 5.43
C PHE A 162 -33.96 -10.62 6.43
N LYS A 163 -33.56 -11.15 7.58
CA LYS A 163 -34.47 -11.56 8.66
C LYS A 163 -35.32 -10.38 9.17
N GLY A 164 -34.77 -9.16 9.17
CA GLY A 164 -35.51 -7.94 9.53
C GLY A 164 -36.41 -7.39 8.42
N GLN A 165 -36.10 -7.65 7.15
CA GLN A 165 -36.87 -7.15 6.01
C GLN A 165 -37.98 -8.11 5.54
N ILE A 166 -37.81 -9.41 5.75
CA ILE A 166 -38.77 -10.43 5.33
C ILE A 166 -39.78 -10.65 6.47
N THR A 167 -41.03 -10.28 6.22
CA THR A 167 -42.13 -10.32 7.17
C THR A 167 -43.26 -11.21 6.67
N GLU A 168 -44.25 -11.46 7.52
CA GLU A 168 -45.44 -12.22 7.13
C GLU A 168 -46.19 -11.56 5.96
N ASP A 169 -46.24 -10.23 5.93
CA ASP A 169 -46.95 -9.46 4.90
C ASP A 169 -46.31 -9.53 3.51
N ASN A 170 -44.98 -9.70 3.44
CA ASN A 170 -44.25 -9.66 2.16
C ASN A 170 -43.63 -11.00 1.74
N LYS A 171 -43.72 -12.07 2.55
CA LYS A 171 -43.11 -13.38 2.25
C LYS A 171 -43.50 -13.92 0.88
N ASP A 172 -44.76 -13.79 0.49
CA ASP A 172 -45.28 -14.31 -0.78
C ASP A 172 -44.78 -13.50 -1.97
N ILE A 173 -44.64 -12.18 -1.79
CA ILE A 173 -44.03 -11.28 -2.78
C ILE A 173 -42.57 -11.67 -2.99
N VAL A 174 -41.81 -11.90 -1.91
CA VAL A 174 -40.40 -12.31 -1.97
C VAL A 174 -40.26 -13.67 -2.67
N LEU A 175 -41.07 -14.67 -2.30
CA LEU A 175 -41.07 -15.98 -2.97
C LEU A 175 -41.41 -15.88 -4.46
N LYS A 176 -42.38 -15.05 -4.82
CA LYS A 176 -42.75 -14.79 -6.22
C LYS A 176 -41.62 -14.10 -6.98
N GLY A 177 -40.95 -13.13 -6.36
CA GLY A 177 -39.79 -12.45 -6.91
C GLY A 177 -38.63 -13.41 -7.17
N LEU A 178 -38.30 -14.27 -6.20
CA LEU A 178 -37.25 -15.29 -6.34
C LEU A 178 -37.51 -16.25 -7.51
N ASN A 179 -38.77 -16.63 -7.74
CA ASN A 179 -39.16 -17.49 -8.87
C ASN A 179 -39.02 -16.81 -10.25
N LYS A 180 -38.95 -15.48 -10.28
CA LYS A 180 -38.78 -14.69 -11.51
C LYS A 180 -37.32 -14.35 -11.80
N LEU A 181 -36.38 -14.67 -10.90
CA LEU A 181 -34.96 -14.42 -11.14
C LEU A 181 -34.41 -15.38 -12.21
N ILE A 182 -33.76 -14.81 -13.22
CA ILE A 182 -33.10 -15.54 -14.30
C ILE A 182 -31.60 -15.26 -14.28
N PHE A 183 -30.80 -16.28 -14.58
CA PHE A 183 -29.36 -16.17 -14.73
C PHE A 183 -28.89 -16.93 -15.98
N VAL A 184 -27.72 -16.55 -16.48
CA VAL A 184 -27.04 -17.33 -17.53
C VAL A 184 -26.14 -18.35 -16.85
N GLN A 185 -26.45 -19.63 -16.97
CA GLN A 185 -25.54 -20.69 -16.54
C GLN A 185 -24.48 -20.91 -17.60
N ILE A 186 -23.23 -21.04 -17.18
CA ILE A 186 -22.09 -21.37 -18.03
C ILE A 186 -21.44 -22.62 -17.46
N SER A 187 -21.64 -23.75 -18.13
CA SER A 187 -21.02 -25.03 -17.73
C SER A 187 -19.71 -25.24 -18.48
N LEU A 188 -18.65 -25.49 -17.72
CA LEU A 188 -17.30 -25.78 -18.22
C LEU A 188 -16.93 -27.22 -17.96
N GLU A 189 -16.39 -27.88 -18.99
CA GLU A 189 -15.90 -29.26 -18.91
C GLU A 189 -14.39 -29.26 -18.63
N ARG A 190 -13.99 -29.86 -17.50
CA ARG A 190 -12.57 -29.92 -17.09
C ARG A 190 -11.73 -30.61 -18.17
N GLY A 191 -10.66 -29.96 -18.61
CA GLY A 191 -9.75 -30.48 -19.64
C GLY A 191 -10.17 -30.27 -21.10
N LYS A 192 -11.40 -29.78 -21.35
CA LYS A 192 -11.83 -29.32 -22.69
C LYS A 192 -11.93 -27.80 -22.78
N ASP A 193 -12.53 -27.19 -21.77
CA ASP A 193 -12.63 -25.74 -21.65
C ASP A 193 -11.43 -25.20 -20.85
N ASP A 194 -11.09 -23.92 -21.04
CA ASP A 194 -10.07 -23.19 -20.28
C ASP A 194 -10.78 -22.30 -19.24
N PRO A 195 -10.93 -22.77 -17.99
CA PRO A 195 -11.74 -22.07 -17.00
C PRO A 195 -11.10 -20.75 -16.56
N GLN A 196 -9.78 -20.66 -16.61
CA GLN A 196 -9.04 -19.46 -16.26
C GLN A 196 -9.34 -18.32 -17.24
N LYS A 197 -9.24 -18.54 -18.56
CA LYS A 197 -9.53 -17.51 -19.56
C LYS A 197 -10.97 -17.00 -19.47
N ILE A 198 -11.90 -17.91 -19.20
CA ILE A 198 -13.33 -17.57 -19.05
C ILE A 198 -13.54 -16.74 -17.77
N PHE A 199 -12.90 -17.13 -16.67
CA PHE A 199 -12.93 -16.38 -15.42
C PHE A 199 -12.37 -14.96 -15.57
N GLU A 200 -11.22 -14.79 -16.23
CA GLU A 200 -10.63 -13.47 -16.49
C GLU A 200 -11.54 -12.58 -17.33
N SER A 201 -12.15 -13.15 -18.37
CA SER A 201 -13.06 -12.40 -19.26
C SER A 201 -14.30 -11.89 -18.52
N LEU A 202 -14.85 -12.70 -17.61
CA LEU A 202 -16.09 -12.37 -16.89
C LEU A 202 -15.88 -11.39 -15.73
N ASN A 203 -14.75 -11.48 -15.02
CA ASN A 203 -14.47 -10.60 -13.88
C ASN A 203 -14.23 -9.13 -14.25
N SER A 204 -14.07 -8.81 -15.53
CA SER A 204 -13.94 -7.43 -16.01
C SER A 204 -15.19 -6.54 -15.78
N THR A 205 -16.32 -7.14 -15.36
CA THR A 205 -17.63 -6.46 -15.26
C THR A 205 -18.25 -6.47 -13.86
N GLY A 206 -17.57 -7.04 -12.85
CA GLY A 206 -18.10 -7.28 -11.50
C GLY A 206 -17.37 -6.52 -10.38
N LEU A 207 -17.59 -6.91 -9.12
CA LEU A 207 -16.81 -6.39 -7.98
C LEU A 207 -15.37 -6.89 -8.10
N GLU A 208 -14.45 -5.96 -8.35
CA GLU A 208 -13.05 -6.25 -8.65
C GLU A 208 -12.42 -7.20 -7.63
N LEU A 209 -11.72 -8.19 -8.15
CA LEU A 209 -10.88 -9.07 -7.36
C LEU A 209 -9.58 -8.37 -7.04
N SER A 210 -9.05 -8.59 -5.84
CA SER A 210 -7.70 -8.12 -5.55
C SER A 210 -6.69 -8.85 -6.44
N GLN A 211 -5.53 -8.25 -6.68
CA GLN A 211 -4.47 -8.91 -7.45
C GLN A 211 -4.07 -10.25 -6.83
N SER A 212 -4.03 -10.31 -5.49
CA SER A 212 -3.80 -11.56 -4.75
C SER A 212 -4.90 -12.60 -4.99
N ASP A 213 -6.17 -12.21 -5.11
CA ASP A 213 -7.24 -13.16 -5.44
C ASP A 213 -7.06 -13.71 -6.86
N LEU A 214 -6.72 -12.86 -7.83
CA LEU A 214 -6.44 -13.29 -9.21
C LEU A 214 -5.28 -14.28 -9.25
N ILE A 215 -4.19 -14.01 -8.52
CA ILE A 215 -3.04 -14.92 -8.43
C ILE A 215 -3.43 -16.25 -7.75
N ARG A 216 -4.16 -16.22 -6.63
CA ARG A 216 -4.65 -17.43 -5.97
C ARG A 216 -5.48 -18.29 -6.90
N ASN A 217 -6.43 -17.66 -7.61
CA ASN A 217 -7.29 -18.33 -8.57
C ASN A 217 -6.47 -18.95 -9.70
N TYR A 218 -5.53 -18.19 -10.26
CA TYR A 218 -4.66 -18.66 -11.33
C TYR A 218 -3.87 -19.91 -10.93
N ILE A 219 -3.25 -19.88 -9.76
CA ILE A 219 -2.41 -20.96 -9.25
C ILE A 219 -3.22 -22.25 -9.01
N LEU A 220 -4.45 -22.13 -8.51
CA LEU A 220 -5.20 -23.27 -7.98
C LEU A 220 -6.25 -23.84 -8.95
N MET A 221 -6.75 -23.06 -9.92
CA MET A 221 -7.91 -23.46 -10.73
C MET A 221 -7.68 -24.72 -11.58
N ASP A 222 -6.48 -24.91 -12.11
CA ASP A 222 -6.15 -26.06 -12.98
C ASP A 222 -5.76 -27.34 -12.20
N LEU A 223 -5.53 -27.23 -10.89
CA LEU A 223 -5.16 -28.36 -10.04
C LEU A 223 -6.36 -29.29 -9.75
N LYS A 224 -6.09 -30.55 -9.38
CA LYS A 224 -7.14 -31.46 -8.91
C LYS A 224 -7.62 -31.07 -7.51
N PRO A 225 -8.86 -31.38 -7.10
CA PRO A 225 -9.40 -30.95 -5.79
C PRO A 225 -8.52 -31.26 -4.58
N LYS A 226 -7.89 -32.45 -4.54
CA LYS A 226 -6.96 -32.81 -3.46
C LYS A 226 -5.70 -31.95 -3.43
N GLU A 227 -5.15 -31.63 -4.61
CA GLU A 227 -3.97 -30.78 -4.73
C GLU A 227 -4.32 -29.32 -4.43
N GLN A 228 -5.50 -28.85 -4.84
CA GLN A 228 -6.02 -27.52 -4.50
C GLN A 228 -6.06 -27.31 -2.99
N ALA A 229 -6.69 -28.24 -2.25
CA ALA A 229 -6.75 -28.19 -0.79
C ALA A 229 -5.35 -28.20 -0.17
N ARG A 230 -4.47 -29.12 -0.61
CA ARG A 230 -3.09 -29.22 -0.12
C ARG A 230 -2.30 -27.93 -0.33
N MET A 231 -2.33 -27.36 -1.54
CA MET A 231 -1.58 -26.14 -1.87
C MET A 231 -2.14 -24.92 -1.13
N TYR A 232 -3.47 -24.84 -1.00
CA TYR A 232 -4.11 -23.76 -0.27
C TYR A 232 -3.77 -23.81 1.24
N GLU A 233 -4.02 -24.94 1.90
CA GLU A 233 -3.84 -25.08 3.35
C GLU A 233 -2.37 -24.95 3.77
N ASN A 234 -1.46 -25.63 3.05
CA ASN A 234 -0.05 -25.66 3.48
C ASN A 234 0.73 -24.39 3.11
N TYR A 235 0.31 -23.66 2.07
CA TYR A 235 1.07 -22.53 1.54
C TYR A 235 0.26 -21.24 1.49
N TRP A 236 -0.79 -21.19 0.65
CA TRP A 236 -1.48 -19.92 0.38
C TRP A 236 -2.14 -19.33 1.62
N SER A 237 -2.83 -20.15 2.41
CA SER A 237 -3.45 -19.72 3.68
C SER A 237 -2.41 -19.15 4.65
N GLN A 238 -1.22 -19.75 4.72
CA GLN A 238 -0.14 -19.22 5.55
C GLN A 238 0.37 -17.86 5.04
N ILE A 239 0.47 -17.67 3.72
CA ILE A 239 0.83 -16.39 3.11
C ILE A 239 -0.22 -15.33 3.48
N GLU A 240 -1.51 -15.66 3.39
CA GLU A 240 -2.62 -14.76 3.78
C GLU A 240 -2.53 -14.34 5.25
N ILE A 241 -2.29 -15.30 6.15
CA ILE A 241 -2.15 -15.05 7.58
C ILE A 241 -0.93 -14.16 7.85
N ASN A 242 0.21 -14.47 7.22
CA ASN A 242 1.47 -13.75 7.46
C ASN A 242 1.41 -12.30 6.95
N ALA A 243 0.75 -12.07 5.81
CA ALA A 243 0.57 -10.76 5.21
C ALA A 243 -0.70 -10.02 5.69
N GLN A 244 -1.36 -10.49 6.75
CA GLN A 244 -2.45 -9.75 7.40
C GLN A 244 -1.90 -8.85 8.51
N HIS A 245 -2.28 -7.58 8.49
CA HIS A 245 -1.98 -6.66 9.59
C HIS A 245 -2.96 -6.91 10.75
N GLU A 246 -2.46 -7.27 11.92
CA GLU A 246 -3.31 -7.80 13.00
C GLU A 246 -4.24 -6.75 13.62
N GLU A 247 -3.75 -5.53 13.82
CA GLU A 247 -4.53 -4.44 14.42
C GLU A 247 -5.59 -3.89 13.47
N THR A 248 -5.20 -3.60 12.22
CA THR A 248 -6.10 -3.00 11.23
C THR A 248 -6.95 -4.03 10.48
N LYS A 249 -6.65 -5.33 10.65
CA LYS A 249 -7.21 -6.46 9.90
C LYS A 249 -7.08 -6.35 8.36
N LYS A 250 -6.28 -5.40 7.86
CA LYS A 250 -6.05 -5.20 6.42
C LYS A 250 -5.22 -6.34 5.83
N ASN A 251 -5.68 -6.86 4.70
CA ASN A 251 -4.95 -7.84 3.89
C ASN A 251 -3.89 -7.11 3.03
N ARG A 252 -2.62 -7.49 3.16
CA ARG A 252 -1.48 -6.93 2.42
C ARG A 252 -0.87 -7.93 1.43
N VAL A 253 -1.54 -9.03 1.09
CA VAL A 253 -0.99 -10.06 0.19
C VAL A 253 -0.66 -9.48 -1.19
N SER A 254 -1.50 -8.59 -1.72
CA SER A 254 -1.21 -7.92 -3.01
C SER A 254 0.05 -7.04 -2.93
N ASP A 255 0.24 -6.30 -1.82
CA ASP A 255 1.44 -5.48 -1.58
C ASP A 255 2.68 -6.37 -1.43
N PHE A 256 2.59 -7.45 -0.64
CA PHE A 256 3.64 -8.43 -0.44
C PHE A 256 4.08 -9.08 -1.76
N ILE A 257 3.14 -9.58 -2.57
CA ILE A 257 3.50 -10.22 -3.84
C ILE A 257 4.16 -9.21 -4.78
N ARG A 258 3.70 -7.96 -4.80
CA ARG A 258 4.35 -6.91 -5.57
C ARG A 258 5.80 -6.67 -5.13
N ASP A 259 6.05 -6.63 -3.83
CA ASP A 259 7.40 -6.47 -3.27
C ASP A 259 8.26 -7.71 -3.55
N PHE A 260 7.70 -8.91 -3.47
CA PHE A 260 8.36 -10.17 -3.84
C PHE A 260 8.73 -10.22 -5.32
N LEU A 261 7.85 -9.78 -6.22
CA LEU A 261 8.15 -9.68 -7.65
C LEU A 261 9.22 -8.62 -7.90
N THR A 262 9.17 -7.49 -7.19
CA THR A 262 10.22 -6.45 -7.25
C THR A 262 11.58 -7.01 -6.89
N LEU A 263 11.62 -7.78 -5.81
CA LEU A 263 12.78 -8.52 -5.37
C LEU A 263 13.20 -9.54 -6.43
N LYS A 264 12.37 -10.50 -6.86
CA LYS A 264 12.84 -11.60 -7.74
C LYS A 264 13.10 -11.20 -9.19
N ASN A 265 12.36 -10.22 -9.73
CA ASN A 265 12.37 -9.91 -11.15
C ASN A 265 13.11 -8.60 -11.49
N ARG A 266 13.49 -7.78 -10.51
CA ARG A 266 14.05 -6.44 -10.73
C ARG A 266 13.16 -5.54 -11.59
N THR A 267 11.85 -5.78 -11.54
CA THR A 267 10.81 -4.95 -12.15
C THR A 267 9.83 -4.54 -11.07
N ILE A 268 9.30 -3.31 -11.12
CA ILE A 268 8.36 -2.83 -10.11
C ILE A 268 6.96 -2.88 -10.71
N PRO A 269 6.14 -3.88 -10.40
CA PRO A 269 4.81 -3.95 -10.99
C PRO A 269 3.97 -2.74 -10.60
N ASN A 270 3.19 -2.26 -11.57
CA ASN A 270 2.08 -1.37 -11.25
C ASN A 270 1.08 -2.13 -10.37
N LYS A 271 0.46 -1.44 -9.40
CA LYS A 271 -0.43 -2.07 -8.42
C LYS A 271 -1.55 -2.88 -9.06
N ASP A 272 -2.10 -2.42 -10.19
CA ASP A 272 -3.21 -3.11 -10.88
C ASP A 272 -2.74 -4.15 -11.91
N LYS A 273 -1.42 -4.29 -12.10
CA LYS A 273 -0.80 -5.21 -13.08
C LYS A 273 0.03 -6.33 -12.42
N VAL A 274 0.05 -6.41 -11.09
CA VAL A 274 0.80 -7.43 -10.33
C VAL A 274 0.45 -8.84 -10.82
N TYR A 275 -0.84 -9.12 -11.04
CA TYR A 275 -1.32 -10.39 -11.58
C TYR A 275 -0.76 -10.68 -12.97
N GLY A 276 -0.81 -9.69 -13.87
CA GLY A 276 -0.33 -9.84 -15.25
C GLY A 276 1.16 -10.15 -15.30
N GLU A 277 1.97 -9.46 -14.49
CA GLU A 277 3.42 -9.71 -14.40
C GLU A 277 3.72 -11.06 -13.75
N PHE A 278 2.98 -11.44 -12.71
CA PHE A 278 3.08 -12.76 -12.09
C PHE A 278 2.82 -13.86 -13.12
N LYS A 279 1.70 -13.77 -13.85
CA LYS A 279 1.31 -14.74 -14.88
C LYS A 279 2.34 -14.82 -16.00
N GLN A 280 2.85 -13.69 -16.49
CA GLN A 280 3.87 -13.68 -17.55
C GLN A 280 5.15 -14.41 -17.12
N LYS A 281 5.57 -14.25 -15.87
CA LYS A 281 6.79 -14.88 -15.35
C LYS A 281 6.60 -16.36 -15.01
N TYR A 282 5.42 -16.74 -14.53
CA TYR A 282 5.15 -18.08 -13.97
C TYR A 282 4.10 -18.87 -14.78
N ASN A 283 4.01 -18.64 -16.09
CA ASN A 283 2.87 -19.10 -16.93
C ASN A 283 2.72 -20.63 -17.10
N SER A 284 3.75 -21.41 -16.76
CA SER A 284 3.85 -22.82 -17.14
C SER A 284 4.66 -23.59 -16.11
N GLN A 285 4.00 -23.89 -14.98
CA GLN A 285 4.62 -24.61 -13.88
C GLN A 285 4.02 -26.01 -13.78
N SER A 286 4.88 -27.02 -13.73
CA SER A 286 4.54 -28.32 -13.15
C SER A 286 4.10 -28.13 -11.69
N VAL A 287 3.40 -29.12 -11.12
CA VAL A 287 2.96 -29.08 -9.71
C VAL A 287 4.15 -28.88 -8.76
N GLU A 288 5.31 -29.45 -9.10
CA GLU A 288 6.56 -29.31 -8.33
C GLU A 288 7.15 -27.90 -8.40
N GLU A 289 7.23 -27.30 -9.60
CA GLU A 289 7.68 -25.91 -9.76
C GLU A 289 6.78 -24.92 -9.04
N LEU A 290 5.47 -25.17 -9.07
CA LEU A 290 4.51 -24.37 -8.33
C LEU A 290 4.67 -24.51 -6.82
N GLU A 291 4.89 -25.73 -6.32
CA GLU A 291 5.14 -25.99 -4.90
C GLU A 291 6.42 -25.26 -4.42
N ASN A 292 7.48 -25.25 -5.24
CA ASN A 292 8.70 -24.49 -4.95
C ASN A 292 8.44 -22.98 -4.91
N LEU A 293 7.70 -22.44 -5.88
CA LEU A 293 7.33 -21.01 -5.89
C LEU A 293 6.49 -20.64 -4.65
N LEU A 294 5.50 -21.45 -4.30
CA LEU A 294 4.66 -21.25 -3.11
C LEU A 294 5.46 -21.39 -1.81
N SER A 295 6.46 -22.27 -1.77
CA SER A 295 7.40 -22.39 -0.66
C SER A 295 8.23 -21.12 -0.47
N ASP A 296 8.75 -20.56 -1.57
CA ASP A 296 9.49 -19.29 -1.53
C ASP A 296 8.59 -18.12 -1.10
N LEU A 297 7.39 -18.00 -1.68
CA LEU A 297 6.41 -17.00 -1.26
C LEU A 297 6.07 -17.14 0.22
N LYS A 298 5.86 -18.37 0.71
CA LYS A 298 5.61 -18.63 2.13
C LYS A 298 6.79 -18.18 2.99
N LYS A 299 8.04 -18.52 2.62
CA LYS A 299 9.25 -18.08 3.33
C LYS A 299 9.32 -16.55 3.44
N TYR A 300 9.22 -15.84 2.32
CA TYR A 300 9.29 -14.37 2.32
C TYR A 300 8.08 -13.71 3.00
N SER A 301 6.90 -14.34 2.99
CA SER A 301 5.73 -13.83 3.71
C SER A 301 5.96 -13.79 5.23
N VAL A 302 6.70 -14.76 5.79
CA VAL A 302 7.08 -14.76 7.23
C VAL A 302 7.95 -13.55 7.54
N LEU A 303 8.95 -13.27 6.69
CA LEU A 303 9.82 -12.09 6.83
C LEU A 303 9.01 -10.80 6.69
N TYR A 304 8.11 -10.74 5.70
CA TYR A 304 7.22 -9.61 5.48
C TYR A 304 6.35 -9.32 6.70
N SER A 305 5.89 -10.37 7.40
CA SER A 305 5.11 -10.24 8.62
C SER A 305 5.84 -9.44 9.71
N LYS A 306 7.18 -9.54 9.77
CA LYS A 306 7.99 -8.77 10.74
C LYS A 306 7.92 -7.26 10.50
N PHE A 307 7.74 -6.80 9.26
CA PHE A 307 7.57 -5.37 8.96
C PHE A 307 6.18 -4.83 9.31
N ILE A 308 5.14 -5.61 9.00
CA ILE A 308 3.75 -5.18 9.20
C ILE A 308 3.22 -5.47 10.61
N ASN A 309 3.82 -6.43 11.32
CA ASN A 309 3.51 -6.81 12.69
C ASN A 309 4.80 -6.90 13.54
N PRO A 310 5.54 -5.79 13.76
CA PRO A 310 6.83 -5.82 14.46
C PRO A 310 6.77 -6.45 15.85
N HIS A 311 5.63 -6.37 16.56
CA HIS A 311 5.45 -6.97 17.89
C HIS A 311 5.66 -8.49 17.92
N LYS A 312 5.60 -9.16 16.77
CA LYS A 312 5.89 -10.60 16.64
C LYS A 312 7.37 -10.94 16.67
N GLU A 313 8.26 -9.98 16.40
CA GLU A 313 9.71 -10.22 16.41
C GLU A 313 10.19 -10.50 17.85
N PRO A 314 10.71 -11.68 18.18
CA PRO A 314 11.11 -12.04 19.54
C PRO A 314 12.26 -11.18 20.09
N ASP A 315 13.24 -10.80 19.25
CA ASP A 315 14.36 -9.98 19.71
C ASP A 315 13.90 -8.53 19.93
N LYS A 316 14.08 -8.02 21.16
CA LYS A 316 13.61 -6.69 21.56
C LYS A 316 14.24 -5.56 20.76
N GLU A 317 15.49 -5.72 20.34
CA GLU A 317 16.25 -4.68 19.66
C GLU A 317 15.90 -4.64 18.17
N ILE A 318 15.83 -5.80 17.52
CA ILE A 318 15.35 -5.92 16.13
C ILE A 318 13.90 -5.43 16.06
N ARG A 319 13.04 -5.87 16.99
CA ARG A 319 11.65 -5.39 17.12
C ARG A 319 11.58 -3.87 17.14
N ARG A 320 12.42 -3.21 17.96
CA ARG A 320 12.46 -1.75 18.08
C ARG A 320 12.83 -1.09 16.74
N GLN A 321 13.85 -1.60 16.04
CA GLN A 321 14.23 -1.07 14.72
C GLN A 321 13.13 -1.27 13.66
N LEU A 322 12.44 -2.41 13.67
CA LEU A 322 11.31 -2.67 12.78
C LEU A 322 10.10 -1.77 13.09
N GLN A 323 9.82 -1.50 14.37
CA GLN A 323 8.79 -0.54 14.79
C GLN A 323 9.11 0.86 14.27
N TYR A 324 10.38 1.27 14.30
CA TYR A 324 10.82 2.53 13.73
C TYR A 324 10.61 2.63 12.23
N ILE A 325 11.01 1.60 11.47
CA ILE A 325 10.78 1.55 10.02
C ILE A 325 9.28 1.58 9.70
N SER A 326 8.47 0.85 10.45
CA SER A 326 7.01 0.84 10.29
C SER A 326 6.40 2.22 10.54
N ARG A 327 6.86 2.95 11.57
CA ARG A 327 6.41 4.31 11.90
C ARG A 327 6.79 5.34 10.83
N LEU A 328 7.92 5.17 10.15
CA LEU A 328 8.36 6.04 9.05
C LEU A 328 7.56 5.84 7.76
N GLU A 329 6.79 4.75 7.64
CA GLU A 329 5.95 4.42 6.48
C GLU A 329 6.68 4.28 5.14
N ILE A 330 7.96 3.87 5.18
CA ILE A 330 8.81 3.79 3.97
C ILE A 330 8.74 2.40 3.36
N THR A 331 7.54 2.01 2.92
CA THR A 331 7.31 0.65 2.37
C THR A 331 8.15 0.35 1.13
N VAL A 332 8.63 1.37 0.42
CA VAL A 332 9.50 1.22 -0.76
C VAL A 332 10.84 0.54 -0.46
N VAL A 333 11.28 0.47 0.80
CA VAL A 333 12.50 -0.26 1.18
C VAL A 333 12.26 -1.76 1.42
N PHE A 334 11.00 -2.20 1.47
CA PHE A 334 10.68 -3.58 1.86
C PHE A 334 11.30 -4.63 0.92
N PRO A 335 11.32 -4.48 -0.42
CA PRO A 335 12.01 -5.45 -1.28
C PRO A 335 13.49 -5.61 -0.91
N PHE A 336 14.18 -4.51 -0.61
CA PHE A 336 15.57 -4.54 -0.16
C PHE A 336 15.71 -5.23 1.19
N LEU A 337 14.92 -4.80 2.19
CA LEU A 337 15.00 -5.35 3.55
C LEU A 337 14.54 -6.80 3.64
N LEU A 338 13.70 -7.29 2.73
CA LEU A 338 13.33 -8.69 2.64
C LEU A 338 14.54 -9.58 2.35
N GLU A 339 15.43 -9.18 1.43
CA GLU A 339 16.67 -9.92 1.20
C GLU A 339 17.62 -9.79 2.39
N VAL A 340 17.75 -8.60 2.99
CA VAL A 340 18.58 -8.41 4.20
C VAL A 340 18.13 -9.30 5.35
N LEU A 341 16.82 -9.39 5.60
CA LEU A 341 16.29 -10.31 6.63
C LEU A 341 16.50 -11.77 6.25
N ASN A 342 16.40 -12.11 4.97
CA ASN A 342 16.70 -13.45 4.50
C ASN A 342 18.18 -13.81 4.71
N ASP A 343 19.09 -12.86 4.53
CA ASP A 343 20.53 -13.02 4.79
C ASP A 343 20.82 -13.21 6.29
N TYR A 344 20.09 -12.49 7.15
CA TYR A 344 20.16 -12.68 8.60
C TYR A 344 19.69 -14.09 9.01
N GLU A 345 18.53 -14.55 8.52
CA GLU A 345 18.03 -15.91 8.79
C GLU A 345 18.95 -17.00 8.21
N SER A 346 19.69 -16.67 7.13
CA SER A 346 20.68 -17.56 6.51
C SER A 346 22.06 -17.48 7.17
N ASN A 347 22.23 -16.70 8.25
CA ASN A 347 23.49 -16.46 8.96
C ASN A 347 24.62 -15.85 8.09
N ILE A 348 24.26 -15.10 7.04
CA ILE A 348 25.22 -14.32 6.24
C ILE A 348 25.63 -13.05 7.01
N ILE A 349 24.67 -12.44 7.71
CA ILE A 349 24.90 -11.33 8.63
C ILE A 349 24.45 -11.72 10.03
N ASP A 350 25.11 -11.17 11.04
CA ASP A 350 24.71 -11.33 12.44
C ASP A 350 23.69 -10.26 12.86
N LYS A 351 23.28 -10.30 14.12
CA LYS A 351 22.34 -9.32 14.69
C LYS A 351 22.87 -7.89 14.61
N THR A 352 24.17 -7.71 14.85
CA THR A 352 24.82 -6.39 14.84
C THR A 352 24.76 -5.79 13.45
N GLY A 353 25.13 -6.56 12.43
CA GLY A 353 25.06 -6.14 11.03
C GLY A 353 23.64 -5.83 10.59
N LEU A 354 22.64 -6.65 10.98
CA LEU A 354 21.24 -6.34 10.69
C LEU A 354 20.82 -5.00 11.30
N ILE A 355 21.14 -4.76 12.57
CA ILE A 355 20.79 -3.49 13.24
C ILE A 355 21.45 -2.31 12.53
N GLU A 356 22.73 -2.42 12.20
CA GLU A 356 23.46 -1.38 11.46
C GLU A 356 22.78 -1.04 10.13
N ILE A 357 22.40 -2.04 9.34
CA ILE A 357 21.69 -1.84 8.06
C ILE A 357 20.34 -1.15 8.28
N LEU A 358 19.55 -1.60 9.26
CA LEU A 358 18.26 -0.99 9.58
C LEU A 358 18.44 0.47 10.01
N GLU A 359 19.47 0.79 10.80
CA GLU A 359 19.78 2.15 11.25
C GLU A 359 20.21 3.06 10.09
N VAL A 360 21.02 2.56 9.16
CA VAL A 360 21.47 3.30 7.98
C VAL A 360 20.29 3.62 7.06
N VAL A 361 19.41 2.65 6.81
CA VAL A 361 18.18 2.86 6.02
C VAL A 361 17.29 3.92 6.68
N GLN A 362 17.12 3.86 8.00
CA GLN A 362 16.38 4.88 8.76
C GLN A 362 17.05 6.25 8.73
N SER A 363 18.38 6.32 8.81
CA SER A 363 19.16 7.57 8.71
C SER A 363 19.00 8.21 7.33
N PHE A 364 19.21 7.43 6.26
CA PHE A 364 19.03 7.86 4.89
C PHE A 364 17.63 8.43 4.67
N ALA A 365 16.61 7.66 5.05
CA ALA A 365 15.22 8.06 4.99
C ALA A 365 14.91 9.37 5.75
N TRP A 366 15.31 9.42 7.02
CA TRP A 366 14.94 10.53 7.90
C TRP A 366 15.62 11.83 7.49
N ARG A 367 16.90 11.77 7.14
CA ARG A 367 17.64 12.94 6.62
C ARG A 367 17.00 13.52 5.36
N ARG A 368 16.55 12.65 4.45
CA ARG A 368 15.82 13.08 3.24
C ARG A 368 14.47 13.71 3.57
N PHE A 369 13.75 13.17 4.54
CA PHE A 369 12.49 13.75 5.05
C PHE A 369 12.70 15.15 5.65
N ILE A 370 13.79 15.36 6.40
CA ILE A 370 14.14 16.68 6.94
C ILE A 370 14.38 17.70 5.81
N LEU A 371 15.04 17.31 4.73
CA LEU A 371 15.26 18.16 3.56
C LEU A 371 14.05 18.25 2.60
N SER A 372 12.94 17.55 2.89
CA SER A 372 11.78 17.47 2.00
C SER A 372 12.14 17.01 0.57
N LEU A 373 13.14 16.11 0.45
CA LEU A 373 13.54 15.59 -0.85
C LEU A 373 12.44 14.70 -1.45
N PRO A 374 12.27 14.71 -2.79
CA PRO A 374 11.29 13.86 -3.45
C PRO A 374 11.48 12.37 -3.11
N THR A 375 10.37 11.65 -2.99
CA THR A 375 10.39 10.20 -2.77
C THR A 375 10.26 9.41 -4.08
N HIS A 376 10.01 10.09 -5.20
CA HIS A 376 10.00 9.50 -6.53
C HIS A 376 11.39 8.92 -6.84
N GLY A 377 11.43 7.70 -7.40
CA GLY A 377 12.68 6.99 -7.71
C GLY A 377 13.29 6.18 -6.56
N LEU A 378 12.86 6.36 -5.30
CA LEU A 378 13.37 5.55 -4.17
C LEU A 378 13.09 4.06 -4.35
N ASN A 379 11.95 3.71 -4.94
CA ASN A 379 11.60 2.34 -5.28
C ASN A 379 12.61 1.71 -6.25
N LYS A 380 13.04 2.43 -7.30
CA LYS A 380 14.08 1.97 -8.25
C LYS A 380 15.43 1.86 -7.54
N LEU A 381 15.77 2.82 -6.68
CA LEU A 381 17.01 2.81 -5.89
C LEU A 381 17.09 1.57 -5.00
N PHE A 382 16.10 1.33 -4.14
CA PHE A 382 16.13 0.19 -3.21
C PHE A 382 16.02 -1.16 -3.92
N MET A 383 15.33 -1.22 -5.07
CA MET A 383 15.31 -2.44 -5.89
C MET A 383 16.69 -2.84 -6.38
N ARG A 384 17.52 -1.87 -6.81
CA ARG A 384 18.89 -2.12 -7.31
C ARG A 384 19.94 -2.15 -6.20
N LEU A 385 19.65 -1.56 -5.04
CA LEU A 385 20.62 -1.40 -3.95
C LEU A 385 21.20 -2.72 -3.47
N TYR A 386 20.41 -3.80 -3.50
CA TYR A 386 20.87 -5.13 -3.11
C TYR A 386 21.93 -5.70 -4.07
N ASP A 387 21.86 -5.35 -5.37
CA ASP A 387 22.85 -5.80 -6.37
C ASP A 387 24.23 -5.18 -6.14
N ASP A 388 24.30 -4.05 -5.43
CA ASP A 388 25.53 -3.34 -5.09
C ASP A 388 26.20 -3.88 -3.80
N ILE A 389 25.61 -4.87 -3.12
CA ILE A 389 26.12 -5.39 -1.84
C ILE A 389 27.14 -6.50 -2.07
N ASP A 390 28.30 -6.36 -1.45
CA ASP A 390 29.27 -7.46 -1.28
C ASP A 390 28.97 -8.20 0.03
N HIS A 391 28.56 -9.46 -0.06
CA HIS A 391 28.26 -10.28 1.13
C HIS A 391 29.45 -10.52 2.06
N LYS A 392 30.70 -10.32 1.60
CA LYS A 392 31.89 -10.39 2.46
C LYS A 392 32.14 -9.07 3.22
N ASP A 393 31.53 -7.99 2.76
CA ASP A 393 31.74 -6.63 3.22
C ASP A 393 30.41 -5.86 3.23
N TYR A 394 29.44 -6.42 3.95
CA TYR A 394 28.02 -6.11 3.78
C TYR A 394 27.67 -4.65 4.10
N ALA A 395 27.90 -4.21 5.34
CA ALA A 395 27.57 -2.85 5.76
C ALA A 395 28.42 -1.78 5.03
N PRO A 396 29.76 -1.96 4.88
CA PRO A 396 30.56 -0.97 4.16
C PRO A 396 30.23 -0.87 2.66
N SER A 397 29.91 -1.97 1.98
CA SER A 397 29.44 -1.91 0.57
C SER A 397 28.11 -1.17 0.43
N LEU A 398 27.15 -1.41 1.32
CA LEU A 398 25.89 -0.66 1.40
C LEU A 398 26.15 0.84 1.62
N HIS A 399 27.01 1.19 2.57
CA HIS A 399 27.39 2.57 2.85
C HIS A 399 27.95 3.26 1.60
N ARG A 400 28.89 2.61 0.88
CA ARG A 400 29.45 3.15 -0.37
C ARG A 400 28.37 3.33 -1.43
N SER A 401 27.50 2.35 -1.65
CA SER A 401 26.44 2.46 -2.66
C SER A 401 25.52 3.66 -2.39
N LEU A 402 25.07 3.84 -1.13
CA LEU A 402 24.21 4.97 -0.77
C LEU A 402 24.93 6.33 -0.84
N LEU A 403 26.20 6.40 -0.44
CA LEU A 403 26.99 7.63 -0.48
C LEU A 403 27.37 8.05 -1.90
N ARG A 404 27.46 7.12 -2.85
CA ARG A 404 27.70 7.38 -4.28
C ARG A 404 26.48 7.96 -5.00
N LYS A 405 25.27 7.86 -4.44
CA LYS A 405 24.06 8.42 -5.08
C LYS A 405 24.13 9.95 -5.08
N THR A 406 23.69 10.58 -6.17
CA THR A 406 23.74 12.03 -6.39
C THR A 406 22.34 12.64 -6.52
N SER A 407 22.26 13.97 -6.61
CA SER A 407 21.02 14.73 -6.86
C SER A 407 19.85 14.34 -5.95
N THR A 408 18.69 13.99 -6.51
CA THR A 408 17.48 13.62 -5.80
C THR A 408 17.61 12.29 -5.06
N GLN A 409 18.59 11.43 -5.36
CA GLN A 409 18.78 10.11 -4.72
C GLN A 409 19.86 10.11 -3.63
N ARG A 410 20.58 11.22 -3.47
CA ARG A 410 21.73 11.32 -2.54
C ARG A 410 21.39 11.07 -1.08
N PHE A 411 22.42 10.66 -0.34
CA PHE A 411 22.44 10.67 1.12
C PHE A 411 22.76 12.09 1.63
N PRO A 412 21.85 12.76 2.36
CA PRO A 412 22.10 14.13 2.81
C PRO A 412 23.22 14.25 3.84
N ARG A 413 24.04 15.30 3.69
CA ARG A 413 25.19 15.64 4.55
C ARG A 413 24.74 16.38 5.81
N ASP A 414 25.61 16.39 6.81
CA ASP A 414 25.27 16.91 8.14
C ASP A 414 24.90 18.40 8.11
N LYS A 415 25.72 19.23 7.46
CA LYS A 415 25.55 20.69 7.45
C LYS A 415 24.19 21.13 6.92
N GLU A 416 23.78 20.59 5.79
CA GLU A 416 22.49 20.93 5.15
C GLU A 416 21.29 20.41 5.96
N VAL A 417 21.39 19.21 6.54
CA VAL A 417 20.29 18.62 7.32
C VAL A 417 20.07 19.44 8.59
N ILE A 418 21.14 19.84 9.27
CA ILE A 418 21.06 20.68 10.47
C ILE A 418 20.51 22.06 10.14
N GLU A 419 20.93 22.69 9.04
CA GLU A 419 20.40 23.99 8.61
C GLU A 419 18.89 23.93 8.35
N ALA A 420 18.43 22.90 7.63
CA ALA A 420 17.01 22.67 7.39
C ALA A 420 16.24 22.36 8.69
N LEU A 421 16.81 21.54 9.58
CA LEU A 421 16.18 21.16 10.84
C LEU A 421 15.98 22.37 11.76
N ARG A 422 16.91 23.35 11.75
CA ARG A 422 16.87 24.56 12.60
C ARG A 422 15.57 25.33 12.47
N SER A 423 15.01 25.40 11.25
CA SER A 423 13.80 26.17 10.94
C SER A 423 12.58 25.32 10.57
N LYS A 424 12.70 23.98 10.59
CA LYS A 424 11.60 23.09 10.19
C LYS A 424 10.45 23.16 11.20
N ASP A 425 9.22 23.32 10.70
CA ASP A 425 8.02 23.13 11.50
C ASP A 425 7.85 21.61 11.78
N VAL A 426 8.32 21.20 12.95
CA VAL A 426 8.25 19.82 13.42
C VAL A 426 6.89 19.53 14.03
N TYR A 427 6.21 20.52 14.61
CA TYR A 427 4.90 20.30 15.22
C TYR A 427 3.81 19.96 14.20
N SER A 428 3.91 20.46 12.98
CA SER A 428 2.90 20.27 11.93
C SER A 428 3.13 19.02 11.07
N ILE A 429 4.26 18.31 11.21
CA ILE A 429 4.46 17.05 10.47
C ILE A 429 3.48 15.97 10.95
N GLN A 430 3.31 14.91 10.14
CA GLN A 430 2.44 13.78 10.47
C GLN A 430 2.75 13.20 11.85
N SER A 431 1.68 12.87 12.60
CA SER A 431 1.78 12.44 14.02
C SER A 431 2.81 11.33 14.24
N ARG A 432 2.81 10.30 13.39
CA ARG A 432 3.73 9.16 13.46
C ARG A 432 5.20 9.57 13.34
N ASN A 433 5.51 10.51 12.43
CA ASN A 433 6.86 11.02 12.23
C ASN A 433 7.31 11.91 13.40
N LYS A 434 6.40 12.68 14.01
CA LYS A 434 6.69 13.44 15.26
C LYS A 434 7.06 12.52 16.40
N THR A 435 6.22 11.51 16.62
CA THR A 435 6.44 10.50 17.65
C THR A 435 7.76 9.77 17.41
N TYR A 436 8.02 9.31 16.18
CA TYR A 436 9.32 8.71 15.83
C TYR A 436 10.50 9.63 16.19
N PHE A 437 10.43 10.91 15.82
CA PHE A 437 11.53 11.84 16.05
C PHE A 437 11.81 12.05 17.54
N LEU A 438 10.76 12.34 18.32
CA LEU A 438 10.87 12.61 19.75
C LEU A 438 11.22 11.34 20.53
N ASP A 439 10.72 10.17 20.13
CA ASP A 439 11.06 8.88 20.74
C ASP A 439 12.55 8.61 20.62
N ARG A 440 13.08 8.79 19.41
CA ARG A 440 14.49 8.56 19.12
C ARG A 440 15.39 9.53 19.87
N LEU A 441 15.01 10.80 19.97
CA LEU A 441 15.75 11.77 20.78
C LEU A 441 15.71 11.42 22.27
N GLU A 442 14.54 11.10 22.81
CA GLU A 442 14.36 10.81 24.23
C GLU A 442 15.10 9.54 24.64
N ASN A 443 14.99 8.47 23.85
CA ASN A 443 15.48 7.14 24.20
C ASN A 443 16.89 6.78 23.70
N PHE A 444 17.60 7.71 23.04
CA PHE A 444 18.98 7.46 22.62
C PHE A 444 19.93 7.29 23.83
N GLU A 445 20.69 6.19 23.84
CA GLU A 445 21.58 5.80 24.95
C GLU A 445 20.88 5.73 26.33
N ASN A 446 19.56 5.44 26.33
CA ASN A 446 18.79 5.30 27.56
C ASN A 446 18.51 3.81 27.87
N ASN A 447 19.07 3.32 28.97
CA ASN A 447 18.85 1.95 29.44
C ASN A 447 17.48 1.75 30.12
N GLU A 448 16.80 2.84 30.48
CA GLU A 448 15.44 2.86 31.04
C GLU A 448 14.49 3.57 30.05
N PRO A 449 14.12 2.89 28.95
CA PRO A 449 13.41 3.54 27.87
C PRO A 449 12.05 4.08 28.32
N VAL A 450 11.78 5.33 27.96
CA VAL A 450 10.52 6.02 28.18
C VAL A 450 9.52 5.60 27.11
N GLN A 451 8.35 5.11 27.53
CA GLN A 451 7.23 4.83 26.62
C GLN A 451 6.52 6.14 26.26
N ILE A 452 6.97 6.79 25.19
CA ILE A 452 6.41 8.08 24.77
C ILE A 452 5.03 7.98 24.10
N ASP A 453 4.59 6.76 23.78
CA ASP A 453 3.25 6.43 23.29
C ASP A 453 2.20 6.33 24.41
N ASN A 454 2.61 6.58 25.65
CA ASN A 454 1.70 6.78 26.76
C ASN A 454 0.79 8.00 26.49
N PRO A 455 -0.55 7.85 26.52
CA PRO A 455 -1.50 8.95 26.34
C PRO A 455 -1.29 10.15 27.27
N ASP A 456 -0.69 9.93 28.45
CA ASP A 456 -0.39 10.99 29.40
C ASP A 456 0.77 11.86 28.94
N ILE A 457 1.72 11.31 28.17
CA ILE A 457 2.87 12.06 27.64
C ILE A 457 2.48 12.71 26.34
N THR A 458 2.45 14.05 26.34
CA THR A 458 2.10 14.85 25.16
C THR A 458 3.25 15.76 24.77
N ILE A 459 3.18 16.27 23.53
CA ILE A 459 4.11 17.29 23.05
C ILE A 459 3.72 18.62 23.72
N GLU A 460 4.69 19.24 24.38
CA GLU A 460 4.56 20.53 25.05
C GLU A 460 5.38 21.60 24.35
N HIS A 461 4.83 22.82 24.30
CA HIS A 461 5.47 24.01 23.77
C HIS A 461 6.12 24.80 24.91
N ILE A 462 7.45 24.96 24.88
CA ILE A 462 8.18 25.69 25.93
C ILE A 462 7.73 27.16 25.92
N PHE A 463 7.87 27.82 24.78
CA PHE A 463 7.13 29.03 24.42
C PHE A 463 5.75 28.63 23.85
N PRO A 464 4.64 28.92 24.53
CA PRO A 464 3.30 28.45 24.14
C PRO A 464 2.81 29.04 22.81
N GLN A 465 1.87 28.36 22.15
CA GLN A 465 1.18 28.92 20.98
C GLN A 465 0.30 30.14 21.34
N ASN A 466 -0.21 30.19 22.57
CA ASN A 466 -1.03 31.28 23.11
C ASN A 466 -0.41 31.83 24.40
N PRO A 467 0.75 32.50 24.36
CA PRO A 467 1.50 32.87 25.55
C PRO A 467 0.74 33.85 26.45
N GLU A 468 0.90 33.73 27.77
CA GLU A 468 0.43 34.75 28.70
C GLU A 468 1.12 36.12 28.48
N PRO A 469 0.49 37.25 28.85
CA PRO A 469 1.05 38.59 28.67
C PRO A 469 2.45 38.79 29.28
N LYS A 470 2.79 38.03 30.33
CA LYS A 470 4.11 38.05 30.99
C LYS A 470 5.26 37.72 30.02
N TRP A 471 5.05 36.86 29.04
CA TRP A 471 6.05 36.56 28.01
C TRP A 471 6.44 37.81 27.22
N LYS A 472 5.44 38.55 26.73
CA LYS A 472 5.64 39.77 25.96
C LYS A 472 6.29 40.88 26.79
N ALA A 473 5.95 40.97 28.07
CA ALA A 473 6.55 41.95 28.98
C ALA A 473 8.03 41.71 29.25
N VAL A 474 8.47 40.44 29.30
CA VAL A 474 9.87 40.08 29.60
C VAL A 474 10.75 40.08 28.34
N LEU A 475 10.26 39.57 27.22
CA LEU A 475 11.03 39.47 25.96
C LEU A 475 11.07 40.79 25.17
N GLY A 476 10.10 41.66 25.37
CA GLY A 476 9.88 42.81 24.47
C GLY A 476 9.18 42.41 23.16
N GLU A 477 8.72 43.39 22.39
CA GLU A 477 7.87 43.17 21.20
C GLU A 477 8.60 42.40 20.08
N ASP A 478 9.84 42.79 19.78
CA ASP A 478 10.59 42.27 18.63
C ASP A 478 10.94 40.79 18.82
N GLU A 479 11.51 40.44 19.98
CA GLU A 479 11.87 39.06 20.30
C GLU A 479 10.63 38.17 20.48
N TYR A 480 9.59 38.66 21.14
CA TYR A 480 8.32 37.94 21.26
C TYR A 480 7.73 37.59 19.88
N SER A 481 7.72 38.56 18.96
CA SER A 481 7.19 38.37 17.60
C SER A 481 8.05 37.38 16.81
N LEU A 482 9.37 37.49 16.91
CA LEU A 482 10.30 36.61 16.22
C LEU A 482 10.20 35.15 16.70
N ILE A 483 10.11 34.91 18.01
CA ILE A 483 9.87 33.58 18.58
C ILE A 483 8.53 33.02 18.08
N ARG A 484 7.48 33.85 18.12
CA ARG A 484 6.14 33.45 17.70
C ARG A 484 6.08 33.04 16.23
N GLU A 485 6.75 33.75 15.36
CA GLU A 485 6.71 33.52 13.91
C GLU A 485 7.65 32.41 13.45
N LYS A 486 8.85 32.30 14.02
CA LYS A 486 9.90 31.39 13.51
C LYS A 486 10.15 30.17 14.36
N TYR A 487 9.99 30.25 15.68
CA TYR A 487 10.49 29.24 16.61
C TYR A 487 9.40 28.41 17.28
N VAL A 488 8.15 28.89 17.32
CA VAL A 488 7.04 28.22 18.04
C VAL A 488 6.96 26.72 17.74
N ASN A 489 7.06 26.31 16.48
CA ASN A 489 6.90 24.91 16.08
C ASN A 489 8.22 24.18 15.76
N THR A 490 9.38 24.78 16.04
CA THR A 490 10.68 24.15 15.77
C THR A 490 11.05 23.16 16.87
N ILE A 491 11.90 22.19 16.56
CA ILE A 491 12.29 21.15 17.52
C ILE A 491 12.89 21.71 18.82
N ALA A 492 13.56 22.85 18.76
CA ALA A 492 14.13 23.50 19.93
C ALA A 492 13.06 23.97 20.92
N ASN A 493 11.89 24.42 20.44
CA ASN A 493 10.80 24.86 21.31
C ASN A 493 9.84 23.74 21.75
N LEU A 494 10.03 22.52 21.22
CA LEU A 494 9.19 21.37 21.55
C LEU A 494 9.86 20.50 22.61
N THR A 495 9.03 19.91 23.46
CA THR A 495 9.45 18.89 24.44
C THR A 495 8.32 17.89 24.70
N LEU A 496 8.59 16.88 25.53
CA LEU A 496 7.60 15.94 26.03
C LEU A 496 7.22 16.29 27.46
N SER A 497 5.93 16.19 27.80
CA SER A 497 5.45 16.43 29.16
C SER A 497 4.19 15.63 29.48
N GLY A 498 4.18 15.03 30.67
CA GLY A 498 2.99 14.46 31.31
C GLY A 498 2.04 15.51 31.91
N ASN A 499 2.49 16.77 31.98
CA ASN A 499 1.82 17.85 32.70
C ASN A 499 1.43 19.02 31.78
N ASN A 500 1.40 18.82 30.46
CA ASN A 500 1.14 19.85 29.45
C ASN A 500 -0.10 20.71 29.81
N GLY A 501 -1.24 20.08 30.14
CA GLY A 501 -2.46 20.80 30.52
C GLY A 501 -2.33 21.69 31.77
N LYS A 502 -1.34 21.44 32.66
CA LYS A 502 -1.05 22.27 33.84
C LYS A 502 0.00 23.35 33.56
N LEU A 503 1.00 23.04 32.74
CA LEU A 503 2.03 23.99 32.28
C LEU A 503 1.39 25.08 31.40
N GLY A 504 0.59 24.68 30.42
CA GLY A 504 -0.27 25.55 29.62
C GLY A 504 0.46 26.74 29.01
N ASN A 505 -0.08 27.94 29.23
CA ASN A 505 0.41 29.18 28.61
C ASN A 505 1.36 30.00 29.50
N LYS A 506 1.72 29.45 30.67
CA LYS A 506 2.49 30.13 31.71
C LYS A 506 3.87 30.56 31.20
N TYR A 507 4.45 31.56 31.87
CA TYR A 507 5.82 31.98 31.61
C TYR A 507 6.83 30.87 31.94
N PHE A 508 7.97 30.86 31.25
CA PHE A 508 8.96 29.79 31.34
C PHE A 508 9.33 29.40 32.77
N ILE A 509 9.65 30.37 33.63
CA ILE A 509 10.06 30.10 35.01
C ILE A 509 8.93 29.45 35.81
N ASP A 510 7.69 29.87 35.58
CA ASP A 510 6.51 29.30 36.23
C ASP A 510 6.28 27.85 35.75
N LYS A 511 6.59 27.54 34.48
CA LYS A 511 6.60 26.16 33.96
C LYS A 511 7.74 25.32 34.52
N ARG A 512 8.94 25.89 34.63
CA ARG A 512 10.15 25.19 35.11
C ARG A 512 10.01 24.76 36.56
N ASP A 513 9.53 25.65 37.42
CA ASP A 513 9.51 25.47 38.88
C ASP A 513 8.19 24.92 39.43
N MET A 514 7.21 24.64 38.58
CA MET A 514 5.86 24.23 38.99
C MET A 514 5.88 23.03 39.95
N ASN A 515 5.27 23.21 41.11
CA ASN A 515 5.13 22.18 42.14
C ASN A 515 3.83 22.36 42.92
N ASP A 516 2.71 22.44 42.20
CA ASP A 516 1.40 22.64 42.79
C ASP A 516 1.00 21.40 43.59
N GLU A 517 0.77 21.58 44.88
CA GLU A 517 0.42 20.51 45.83
C GLU A 517 1.52 19.45 45.98
N GLY A 518 2.78 19.80 45.73
CA GLY A 518 3.91 18.87 45.88
C GLY A 518 4.00 17.81 44.77
N ARG A 519 3.37 18.04 43.62
CA ARG A 519 3.27 17.08 42.50
C ARG A 519 4.39 17.14 41.48
N GLU A 520 5.42 17.96 41.68
CA GLU A 520 6.64 17.93 40.87
C GLU A 520 6.38 18.09 39.36
N GLN A 521 5.49 19.02 38.96
CA GLN A 521 5.02 19.08 37.57
C GLN A 521 5.99 19.78 36.61
N GLY A 522 6.83 20.67 37.13
CA GLY A 522 7.69 21.53 36.32
C GLY A 522 8.89 20.81 35.70
N TYR A 523 9.50 21.44 34.70
CA TYR A 523 10.67 20.87 34.00
C TYR A 523 11.83 20.52 34.94
N LYS A 524 11.94 21.21 36.07
CA LYS A 524 12.95 20.95 37.10
C LYS A 524 12.88 19.55 37.70
N PHE A 525 11.68 18.96 37.74
CA PHE A 525 11.44 17.64 38.32
C PHE A 525 11.26 16.54 37.26
N SER A 526 11.22 16.92 35.98
CA SER A 526 11.05 15.98 34.88
C SER A 526 12.26 15.04 34.76
N ARG A 527 11.97 13.75 34.53
CA ARG A 527 12.99 12.70 34.29
C ARG A 527 13.35 12.55 32.82
N LEU A 528 12.62 13.23 31.93
CA LEU A 528 12.81 13.17 30.49
C LEU A 528 14.10 13.88 30.07
N TRP A 529 14.89 13.25 29.20
CA TRP A 529 16.11 13.81 28.62
C TRP A 529 15.83 15.15 27.94
N LEU A 530 14.74 15.25 27.18
CA LEU A 530 14.33 16.48 26.51
C LEU A 530 14.12 17.65 27.48
N ASN A 531 13.80 17.40 28.75
CA ASN A 531 13.58 18.45 29.75
C ASN A 531 14.82 18.75 30.62
N LYS A 532 15.87 17.93 30.56
CA LYS A 532 17.05 18.06 31.42
C LYS A 532 17.72 19.44 31.30
N HIS A 533 17.92 19.93 30.08
CA HIS A 533 18.49 21.25 29.84
C HIS A 533 17.60 22.38 30.40
N LEU A 534 16.28 22.23 30.30
CA LEU A 534 15.31 23.25 30.73
C LEU A 534 15.26 23.41 32.26
N SER A 535 15.64 22.38 33.01
CA SER A 535 15.56 22.35 34.48
C SER A 535 16.35 23.46 35.20
N SER A 536 17.41 23.97 34.56
CA SER A 536 18.35 24.92 35.16
C SER A 536 18.35 26.31 34.52
N LEU A 537 17.65 26.53 33.40
CA LEU A 537 17.66 27.81 32.70
C LEU A 537 16.87 28.87 33.46
N GLU A 538 17.33 30.12 33.44
CA GLU A 538 16.68 31.25 34.14
C GLU A 538 15.78 32.10 33.23
N LYS A 539 15.86 31.89 31.91
CA LYS A 539 15.09 32.60 30.89
C LYS A 539 14.83 31.69 29.70
N TRP A 540 13.91 32.09 28.84
CA TRP A 540 13.63 31.43 27.56
C TRP A 540 13.50 32.48 26.46
N ASP A 541 14.65 32.83 25.89
CA ASP A 541 14.81 33.81 24.82
C ASP A 541 15.45 33.13 23.59
N ILE A 542 15.75 33.89 22.53
CA ILE A 542 16.30 33.31 21.29
C ILE A 542 17.67 32.66 21.55
N GLU A 543 18.49 33.26 22.41
CA GLU A 543 19.81 32.73 22.78
C GLU A 543 19.69 31.31 23.35
N GLU A 544 18.75 31.09 24.28
CA GLU A 544 18.52 29.77 24.87
C GLU A 544 17.84 28.77 23.92
N ILE A 545 16.99 29.25 23.00
CA ILE A 545 16.42 28.42 21.94
C ILE A 545 17.53 27.88 21.02
N GLU A 546 18.46 28.73 20.59
CA GLU A 546 19.57 28.33 19.70
C GLU A 546 20.55 27.39 20.42
N LYS A 547 20.92 27.67 21.68
CA LYS A 547 21.75 26.76 22.49
C LYS A 547 21.11 25.39 22.62
N ARG A 548 19.79 25.34 22.89
CA ARG A 548 19.07 24.07 22.95
C ARG A 548 19.03 23.38 21.60
N PHE A 549 18.86 24.11 20.51
CA PHE A 549 18.92 23.53 19.18
C PHE A 549 20.25 22.82 18.94
N ASP A 550 21.37 23.45 19.27
CA ASP A 550 22.70 22.87 19.06
C ASP A 550 22.89 21.56 19.87
N LEU A 551 22.39 21.50 21.11
CA LEU A 551 22.38 20.26 21.91
C LEU A 551 21.55 19.13 21.26
N ILE A 552 20.39 19.48 20.67
CA ILE A 552 19.54 18.53 19.96
C ILE A 552 20.20 18.11 18.64
N ALA A 553 20.84 19.04 17.93
CA ALA A 553 21.53 18.79 16.67
C ALA A 553 22.72 17.84 16.84
N GLU A 554 23.53 18.01 17.89
CA GLU A 554 24.61 17.08 18.23
C GLU A 554 24.09 15.66 18.45
N ARG A 555 22.98 15.52 19.18
CA ARG A 555 22.35 14.23 19.43
C ARG A 555 21.69 13.66 18.17
N PHE A 556 21.08 14.51 17.34
CA PHE A 556 20.52 14.13 16.05
C PHE A 556 21.58 13.45 15.17
N LEU A 557 22.78 14.04 15.06
CA LEU A 557 23.87 13.49 14.24
C LEU A 557 24.36 12.13 14.75
N LYS A 558 24.27 11.87 16.06
CA LYS A 558 24.60 10.56 16.65
C LYS A 558 23.52 9.50 16.40
N ILE A 559 22.25 9.90 16.30
CA ILE A 559 21.12 8.99 16.09
C ILE A 559 20.95 8.63 14.60
N TRP A 560 21.01 9.63 13.73
CA TRP A 560 20.88 9.48 12.28
C TRP A 560 22.23 9.77 11.66
N LYS A 561 23.18 8.85 11.84
CA LYS A 561 24.57 9.02 11.39
C LYS A 561 24.68 9.05 9.87
N LEU A 562 25.61 9.85 9.37
CA LEU A 562 26.13 9.71 8.02
C LEU A 562 27.16 8.56 8.06
N PRO A 563 27.10 7.57 7.15
CA PRO A 563 28.11 6.52 7.15
C PRO A 563 29.51 7.07 6.92
N GLU A 564 30.47 6.58 7.71
CA GLU A 564 31.89 6.91 7.60
C GLU A 564 32.61 5.73 6.94
N VAL A 565 32.72 5.76 5.61
CA VAL A 565 33.45 4.74 4.85
C VAL A 565 34.36 5.45 3.86
N GLU A 566 35.61 4.97 3.76
CA GLU A 566 36.52 5.38 2.71
C GLU A 566 35.92 4.97 1.36
N ILE A 567 35.46 5.98 0.62
CA ILE A 567 35.17 5.81 -0.79
C ILE A 567 36.54 5.90 -1.43
N GLU A 568 37.15 4.75 -1.74
CA GLU A 568 38.28 4.76 -2.68
C GLU A 568 37.81 5.57 -3.88
N ASN A 569 38.52 6.65 -4.16
CA ASN A 569 38.34 7.46 -5.34
C ASN A 569 38.81 6.61 -6.54
N GLU A 570 38.09 5.54 -6.86
CA GLU A 570 37.80 5.32 -8.25
C GLU A 570 37.07 6.58 -8.68
N VAL A 571 37.84 7.47 -9.29
CA VAL A 571 37.35 8.59 -10.06
C VAL A 571 36.44 7.98 -11.12
N VAL A 572 35.18 7.78 -10.76
CA VAL A 572 34.13 7.85 -11.75
C VAL A 572 34.01 9.35 -11.99
N GLU A 573 34.78 9.82 -12.97
CA GLU A 573 34.51 11.06 -13.67
C GLU A 573 33.04 10.99 -14.11
N TYR A 574 32.15 11.54 -13.29
CA TYR A 574 30.77 11.80 -13.70
C TYR A 574 30.83 12.96 -14.69
N GLU A 575 31.10 12.68 -15.96
CA GLU A 575 31.06 13.72 -16.98
C GLU A 575 29.61 14.11 -17.33
N GLU A 576 28.63 13.26 -17.00
CA GLU A 576 27.21 13.49 -17.29
C GLU A 576 26.47 14.09 -16.08
N THR A 577 25.79 15.21 -16.30
CA THR A 577 24.95 15.90 -15.31
C THR A 577 23.49 15.78 -15.72
N ASN A 578 22.59 15.49 -14.77
CA ASN A 578 21.16 15.50 -15.05
C ASN A 578 20.72 16.90 -15.53
N ILE A 579 19.84 16.99 -16.53
CA ILE A 579 19.45 18.28 -17.09
C ILE A 579 18.89 19.25 -16.04
N PHE A 580 18.30 18.77 -14.93
CA PHE A 580 17.76 19.60 -13.84
C PHE A 580 18.85 20.22 -12.97
N ASP A 581 20.01 19.57 -12.87
CA ASP A 581 21.17 20.01 -12.09
C ASP A 581 22.24 20.70 -12.96
N ALA A 582 22.11 20.61 -14.28
CA ALA A 582 23.02 21.24 -15.21
C ALA A 582 22.99 22.78 -15.08
N GLU A 583 24.18 23.37 -15.15
CA GLU A 583 24.37 24.81 -15.26
C GLU A 583 23.64 25.38 -16.49
N GLU A 584 23.43 26.70 -16.53
CA GLU A 584 22.76 27.29 -17.70
C GLU A 584 23.55 26.98 -18.99
N PRO A 585 22.87 26.51 -20.05
CA PRO A 585 23.56 26.09 -21.28
C PRO A 585 24.04 27.26 -22.15
N THR A 586 23.86 28.50 -21.67
CA THR A 586 24.23 29.71 -22.39
C THR A 586 25.76 29.73 -22.59
N PHE A 587 26.20 29.84 -23.85
CA PHE A 587 27.61 29.78 -24.27
C PHE A 587 28.33 28.42 -24.08
N LYS A 588 27.61 27.35 -23.74
CA LYS A 588 28.18 26.00 -23.61
C LYS A 588 27.83 25.11 -24.81
N LYS A 589 28.75 24.23 -25.20
CA LYS A 589 28.51 23.18 -26.19
C LYS A 589 28.25 21.84 -25.50
N LEU A 590 27.39 21.02 -26.10
CA LEU A 590 27.15 19.65 -25.63
C LEU A 590 28.08 18.70 -26.37
N ASP A 591 28.60 17.70 -25.65
CA ASP A 591 29.33 16.57 -26.24
C ASP A 591 28.33 15.47 -26.63
N TYR A 592 27.50 15.05 -25.67
CA TYR A 592 26.37 14.14 -25.91
C TYR A 592 25.32 14.24 -24.79
N ALA A 593 24.21 13.54 -24.96
CA ALA A 593 23.20 13.34 -23.91
C ALA A 593 22.86 11.86 -23.75
N VAL A 594 22.29 11.49 -22.61
CA VAL A 594 21.75 10.15 -22.35
C VAL A 594 20.28 10.30 -22.01
N PHE A 595 19.42 9.66 -22.80
CA PHE A 595 17.98 9.69 -22.62
C PHE A 595 17.43 8.26 -22.56
N PHE A 596 16.74 7.89 -21.48
CA PHE A 596 16.30 6.51 -21.21
C PHE A 596 17.42 5.45 -21.38
N ASP A 597 18.58 5.71 -20.77
CA ASP A 597 19.79 4.87 -20.89
C ASP A 597 20.34 4.73 -22.33
N GLN A 598 19.85 5.51 -23.31
CA GLN A 598 20.35 5.56 -24.68
C GLN A 598 21.17 6.82 -24.93
N ARG A 599 22.36 6.67 -25.50
CA ARG A 599 23.21 7.80 -25.87
C ARG A 599 22.67 8.50 -27.11
N LEU A 600 22.38 9.79 -26.97
CA LEU A 600 22.02 10.71 -28.05
C LEU A 600 23.26 11.48 -28.49
N GLU A 601 23.61 11.39 -29.77
CA GLU A 601 24.64 12.24 -30.37
C GLU A 601 24.04 13.63 -30.63
N VAL A 602 24.27 14.55 -29.69
CA VAL A 602 23.77 15.93 -29.75
C VAL A 602 24.89 16.91 -29.43
N THR A 603 25.17 17.80 -30.36
CA THR A 603 26.31 18.74 -30.25
C THR A 603 25.88 20.11 -29.71
N ASN A 604 24.56 20.36 -29.69
CA ASN A 604 23.99 21.63 -29.26
C ASN A 604 22.58 21.45 -28.65
N VAL A 605 22.15 22.47 -27.92
CA VAL A 605 20.87 22.49 -27.18
C VAL A 605 19.65 22.37 -28.10
N THR A 606 19.75 22.84 -29.35
CA THR A 606 18.63 22.77 -30.30
C THR A 606 18.42 21.35 -30.80
N GLU A 607 19.49 20.60 -31.04
CA GLU A 607 19.43 19.15 -31.35
C GLU A 607 18.89 18.34 -30.18
N LEU A 608 19.40 18.59 -28.98
CA LEU A 608 18.89 17.98 -27.75
C LEU A 608 17.37 18.21 -27.60
N PHE A 609 16.93 19.46 -27.77
CA PHE A 609 15.53 19.84 -27.67
C PHE A 609 14.63 19.10 -28.66
N ARG A 610 15.08 18.97 -29.92
CA ARG A 610 14.32 18.27 -30.98
C ARG A 610 14.21 16.78 -30.68
N GLN A 611 15.34 16.11 -30.49
CA GLN A 611 15.37 14.65 -30.36
C GLN A 611 14.58 14.19 -29.13
N VAL A 612 14.79 14.85 -27.98
CA VAL A 612 14.08 14.50 -26.75
C VAL A 612 12.57 14.73 -26.89
N LEU A 613 12.13 15.87 -27.47
CA LEU A 613 10.70 16.12 -27.64
C LEU A 613 10.04 15.18 -28.65
N GLN A 614 10.73 14.80 -29.73
CA GLN A 614 10.24 13.79 -30.67
C GLN A 614 10.05 12.44 -29.99
N SER A 615 11.07 11.96 -29.27
CA SER A 615 10.99 10.69 -28.52
C SER A 615 9.90 10.72 -27.43
N LEU A 616 9.75 11.84 -26.72
CA LEU A 616 8.69 12.00 -25.72
C LEU A 616 7.30 12.03 -26.35
N PHE A 617 7.16 12.68 -27.51
CA PHE A 617 5.89 12.74 -28.24
C PHE A 617 5.50 11.37 -28.77
N GLU A 618 6.44 10.56 -29.27
CA GLU A 618 6.20 9.18 -29.68
C GLU A 618 5.80 8.29 -28.49
N LEU A 619 6.45 8.48 -27.34
CA LEU A 619 6.17 7.68 -26.13
C LEU A 619 4.77 7.96 -25.56
N ASN A 620 4.34 9.23 -25.57
CA ASN A 620 3.04 9.63 -25.02
C ASN A 620 2.45 10.86 -25.75
N PRO A 621 1.84 10.66 -26.93
CA PRO A 621 1.27 11.76 -27.72
C PRO A 621 0.15 12.50 -26.97
N GLU A 622 -0.68 11.78 -26.21
CA GLU A 622 -1.86 12.35 -25.53
C GLU A 622 -1.48 13.44 -24.52
N ALA A 623 -0.37 13.24 -23.79
CA ALA A 623 0.08 14.18 -22.77
C ALA A 623 0.46 15.55 -23.33
N PHE A 624 0.96 15.60 -24.57
CA PHE A 624 1.33 16.85 -25.26
C PHE A 624 0.13 17.73 -25.59
N PHE A 625 -1.07 17.15 -25.64
CA PHE A 625 -2.32 17.89 -25.87
C PHE A 625 -2.97 18.41 -24.58
N SER A 626 -2.33 18.22 -23.42
CA SER A 626 -2.72 18.95 -22.21
C SER A 626 -2.58 20.47 -22.44
N LYS A 627 -3.52 21.26 -21.92
CA LYS A 627 -3.57 22.71 -22.15
C LYS A 627 -2.28 23.43 -21.76
N ASP A 628 -1.58 22.93 -20.75
CA ASP A 628 -0.35 23.56 -20.26
C ASP A 628 0.87 23.23 -21.13
N ILE A 629 1.07 21.96 -21.52
CA ILE A 629 2.21 21.55 -22.38
C ILE A 629 2.04 22.12 -23.79
N SER A 630 0.82 22.04 -24.35
CA SER A 630 0.52 22.57 -25.70
C SER A 630 0.85 24.05 -25.84
N ILE A 631 0.42 24.88 -24.88
CA ILE A 631 0.72 26.31 -24.87
C ILE A 631 2.23 26.54 -24.68
N ARG A 632 2.87 25.83 -23.73
CA ARG A 632 4.30 26.01 -23.43
C ARG A 632 5.21 25.59 -24.58
N LEU A 633 4.82 24.64 -25.42
CA LEU A 633 5.61 24.20 -26.58
C LEU A 633 5.25 24.93 -27.87
N GLY A 634 4.19 25.74 -27.89
CA GLY A 634 3.68 26.35 -29.12
C GLY A 634 3.25 25.29 -30.14
N LEU A 635 2.55 24.25 -29.66
CA LEU A 635 2.12 23.13 -30.50
C LEU A 635 1.07 23.58 -31.52
N THR A 636 1.33 23.33 -32.80
CA THR A 636 0.41 23.66 -33.91
C THR A 636 0.36 22.54 -34.97
N LYS A 637 -0.71 22.53 -35.76
CA LYS A 637 -0.83 21.72 -36.99
C LYS A 637 -0.39 22.48 -38.25
N ASN A 638 -0.26 23.79 -38.16
CA ASN A 638 0.13 24.65 -39.26
C ASN A 638 1.48 25.32 -38.94
N PRO A 639 2.57 24.96 -39.63
CA PRO A 639 3.90 25.49 -39.32
C PRO A 639 4.01 27.02 -39.47
N ASP A 640 3.12 27.65 -40.24
CA ASP A 640 3.07 29.10 -40.43
C ASP A 640 2.60 29.86 -39.17
N ASP A 641 2.03 29.15 -38.18
CA ASP A 641 1.57 29.75 -36.93
C ASP A 641 2.73 30.01 -35.94
N CYS A 642 3.93 29.47 -36.21
CA CYS A 642 5.13 29.67 -35.40
C CYS A 642 6.15 30.55 -36.12
N SER A 643 6.92 31.35 -35.39
CA SER A 643 8.04 32.11 -35.98
C SER A 643 9.12 31.20 -36.58
N SER A 644 9.31 30.01 -35.99
CA SER A 644 10.02 28.89 -36.60
C SER A 644 9.50 27.59 -35.98
N ALA A 645 9.01 26.69 -36.83
CA ALA A 645 8.44 25.42 -36.41
C ALA A 645 9.40 24.25 -36.70
N PHE A 646 9.40 23.23 -35.86
CA PHE A 646 10.02 21.93 -36.16
C PHE A 646 8.99 20.79 -36.03
N PRO A 647 9.06 19.77 -36.90
CA PRO A 647 8.10 18.67 -36.86
C PRO A 647 8.36 17.75 -35.67
N LEU A 648 7.32 17.48 -34.89
CA LEU A 648 7.31 16.39 -33.90
C LEU A 648 6.90 15.07 -34.57
N ASN A 649 6.01 15.14 -35.57
CA ASN A 649 5.66 14.06 -36.49
C ASN A 649 5.13 14.66 -37.80
N ASP A 650 4.50 13.85 -38.66
CA ASP A 650 3.94 14.29 -39.95
C ASP A 650 2.78 15.31 -39.85
N THR A 651 2.21 15.51 -38.66
CA THR A 651 0.98 16.31 -38.45
C THR A 651 1.17 17.50 -37.50
N TYR A 652 2.08 17.38 -36.53
CA TYR A 652 2.23 18.34 -35.43
C TYR A 652 3.63 18.92 -35.40
N PHE A 653 3.69 20.22 -35.15
CA PHE A 653 4.89 21.02 -35.07
C PHE A 653 4.97 21.73 -33.72
N ALA A 654 6.19 22.00 -33.27
CA ALA A 654 6.45 22.81 -32.08
C ALA A 654 7.39 23.99 -32.41
N GLU A 655 7.33 25.04 -31.60
CA GLU A 655 8.14 26.24 -31.77
C GLU A 655 9.60 25.99 -31.40
N ILE A 656 10.54 26.39 -32.26
CA ILE A 656 11.98 26.17 -32.06
C ILE A 656 12.84 27.43 -31.90
N GLN A 657 12.30 28.60 -32.28
CA GLN A 657 13.03 29.87 -32.18
C GLN A 657 13.04 30.40 -30.75
N LEU A 658 13.75 29.68 -29.89
CA LEU A 658 13.92 29.94 -28.47
C LEU A 658 15.41 29.97 -28.14
N ASP A 659 15.80 30.76 -27.16
CA ASP A 659 17.15 30.71 -26.61
C ASP A 659 17.40 29.38 -25.87
N SER A 660 18.68 29.05 -25.65
CA SER A 660 19.09 27.77 -25.05
C SER A 660 18.53 27.57 -23.64
N LYS A 661 18.37 28.64 -22.86
CA LYS A 661 17.81 28.57 -21.50
C LYS A 661 16.32 28.23 -21.56
N SER A 662 15.56 28.94 -22.41
CA SER A 662 14.15 28.65 -22.65
C SER A 662 13.91 27.21 -23.11
N LYS A 663 14.80 26.65 -23.95
CA LYS A 663 14.74 25.25 -24.37
C LYS A 663 14.95 24.27 -23.20
N PHE A 664 15.94 24.51 -22.34
CA PHE A 664 16.16 23.72 -21.13
C PHE A 664 14.96 23.78 -20.17
N GLU A 665 14.41 24.96 -19.94
CA GLU A 665 13.24 25.14 -19.07
C GLU A 665 12.01 24.41 -19.60
N ARG A 666 11.76 24.46 -20.91
CA ARG A 666 10.66 23.72 -21.55
C ARG A 666 10.88 22.21 -21.48
N LEU A 667 12.10 21.71 -21.69
CA LEU A 667 12.43 20.28 -21.51
C LEU A 667 12.20 19.83 -20.07
N ARG A 668 12.75 20.55 -19.09
CA ARG A 668 12.55 20.27 -17.65
C ARG A 668 11.06 20.25 -17.31
N TYR A 669 10.28 21.18 -17.85
CA TYR A 669 8.84 21.23 -17.64
C TYR A 669 8.11 20.00 -18.19
N VAL A 670 8.37 19.63 -19.45
CA VAL A 670 7.73 18.46 -20.08
C VAL A 670 8.14 17.18 -19.37
N LEU A 671 9.42 16.99 -19.05
CA LEU A 671 9.91 15.85 -18.28
C LEU A 671 9.25 15.77 -16.90
N THR A 672 9.07 16.90 -16.22
CA THR A 672 8.37 16.94 -14.92
C THR A 672 6.90 16.53 -15.07
N ALA A 673 6.20 17.07 -16.06
CA ALA A 673 4.79 16.79 -16.30
C ALA A 673 4.54 15.31 -16.67
N LEU A 674 5.52 14.66 -17.29
CA LEU A 674 5.48 13.24 -17.65
C LEU A 674 6.04 12.31 -16.55
N GLY A 675 6.59 12.86 -15.46
CA GLY A 675 7.20 12.07 -14.38
C GLY A 675 8.55 11.43 -14.77
N LEU A 676 9.27 12.04 -15.71
CA LEU A 676 10.52 11.55 -16.32
C LEU A 676 11.74 12.41 -15.94
N THR A 677 11.76 12.99 -14.75
CA THR A 677 12.83 13.91 -14.31
C THR A 677 14.22 13.28 -14.27
N ASP A 678 14.28 11.96 -14.11
CA ASP A 678 15.52 11.20 -13.94
C ASP A 678 16.01 10.54 -15.24
N GLU A 679 15.36 10.83 -16.37
CA GLU A 679 15.58 10.08 -17.62
C GLU A 679 16.47 10.83 -18.62
N LEU A 680 16.90 12.08 -18.33
CA LEU A 680 17.75 12.88 -19.22
C LEU A 680 19.01 13.43 -18.52
N PHE A 681 20.17 12.98 -18.99
CA PHE A 681 21.49 13.46 -18.59
C PHE A 681 22.22 14.09 -19.78
N ILE A 682 23.08 15.06 -19.52
CA ILE A 682 23.84 15.78 -20.54
C ILE A 682 25.30 15.89 -20.13
N LYS A 683 26.20 15.94 -21.12
CA LYS A 683 27.61 16.22 -20.94
C LYS A 683 27.97 17.48 -21.71
N TYR A 684 28.55 18.48 -21.03
CA TYR A 684 29.12 19.62 -21.74
C TYR A 684 30.48 19.21 -22.33
N ALA A 685 30.83 19.78 -23.48
CA ALA A 685 32.15 19.59 -24.05
C ALA A 685 33.19 20.39 -23.25
N ASP A 686 34.34 19.77 -22.96
CA ASP A 686 35.43 20.45 -22.24
C ASP A 686 35.97 21.64 -23.03
N GLU A 687 36.23 22.75 -22.32
CA GLU A 687 36.77 23.99 -22.91
C GLU A 687 38.15 23.81 -23.58
N SER A 688 38.84 22.67 -23.34
CA SER A 688 40.12 22.32 -23.97
C SER A 688 40.03 21.74 -25.39
N GLN A 689 38.82 21.52 -25.93
CA GLN A 689 38.64 21.02 -27.32
C GLN A 689 38.18 22.10 -28.33
N ILE A 690 38.21 23.38 -27.96
CA ILE A 690 37.85 24.47 -28.87
C ILE A 690 39.13 25.07 -29.49
N VAL A 691 39.55 24.51 -30.62
CA VAL A 691 40.42 25.18 -31.63
C VAL A 691 39.62 25.43 -32.89
#